data_AF-A0A2T6GK62-F1
#
_entry.id   AF-A0A2T6GK62-F1
#
_cell.length_a   1.000
_cell.length_b   1.000
_cell.length_c   1.000
_cell.angle_alpha   90.00
_cell.angle_beta   90.00
_cell.angle_gamma   90.00
#
_symmetry.space_group_name_H-M   'P 1'
#
loop_
_entity.id
_entity.type
_entity.pdbx_description
1 polymer ?
#
loop_
_entity_poly.entity_id
_entity_poly.type
_entity_poly.pdbx_seq_one_letter_code
_entity_poly.pdbx_strand_id
1 'polypeptide(L)'
;MNPITGAIARRIGIRGLCLALALLAGGPVAQAFDLSKIRWWEMQSDILLDDPETATLQLEPFPLPGLAQPPARLILSQYQGLFYLNGYGDGQFRQRVYKSPPLPLFDAQALQDCTPEQRPVEATDNWPPSRQLEAALSLTKLSFDCQSPGWELSNRYLLVDSRDPQRPLLAIGQRQGEARIDFTPQQPITPELQQQWLQALHKYPKLLEPFDASSGQLSVKPYAPPPGADQVWAEFRQLHGQLRDAKDKAPGIARAEAFFTRHDFRAIAPERSTYPGLLNDIAYWATEAGQLQSARPWLAYVLRRDPGRMPTYLNLADLDWRLYEQQPADTRHRGRAMENYRLYCGLRLQRQLGVPARVTQRLGLEAPSEQACQSAWPLVTAVDQGDAGEVRRLLQSGLRGDVIAADGRPALLHALDKPDLDIARLLLAHGARPQGQYNGRTQVFLAMRRDLKDNPDLSQAKRLNFLLQAGAAIDEQDAQGGTVLQAMAKERDDIERFNWLLQHPQDLDKRSGPDGETALFLALKGGNYAAARELIKAGANLNLSYGRNACAGQPIRESLLMIVAEQGSPEVINPWVSQQQSLDMFTLLLEKGADPNLGRYCKNNGYTWLLEIMARRKRDDMLKVLQGFAPPPPATAFRL
;
A
#
# COMPACT_ATOMS: atom_id res chain seq x y z
N MET A 1 18.57 -53.35 -0.05
CA MET A 1 19.65 -52.36 0.15
C MET A 1 19.24 -51.07 -0.51
N ASN A 2 19.48 -49.96 0.18
CA ASN A 2 18.80 -48.69 0.05
C ASN A 2 18.92 -47.98 -1.32
N PRO A 3 17.97 -47.07 -1.63
CA PRO A 3 17.79 -46.38 -2.90
C PRO A 3 18.12 -44.88 -2.79
N ILE A 4 17.57 -44.08 -3.71
CA ILE A 4 17.44 -42.60 -3.74
C ILE A 4 18.47 -41.90 -4.64
N THR A 5 18.06 -41.61 -5.87
CA THR A 5 18.00 -40.26 -6.48
C THR A 5 17.58 -40.44 -7.93
N GLY A 6 16.44 -39.88 -8.33
CA GLY A 6 15.91 -40.06 -9.68
C GLY A 6 14.77 -39.09 -9.93
N ALA A 7 15.13 -37.96 -10.53
CA ALA A 7 14.25 -36.88 -10.93
C ALA A 7 13.02 -37.36 -11.71
N ILE A 8 11.83 -37.00 -11.23
CA ILE A 8 10.62 -36.93 -12.05
C ILE A 8 10.45 -35.47 -12.47
N ALA A 9 11.25 -35.06 -13.44
CA ALA A 9 10.91 -33.98 -14.36
C ALA A 9 10.40 -34.64 -15.65
N ARG A 10 9.20 -35.23 -15.59
CA ARG A 10 8.50 -35.65 -16.81
C ARG A 10 7.68 -34.47 -17.33
N ARG A 11 8.17 -33.94 -18.44
CA ARG A 11 7.45 -33.21 -19.48
C ARG A 11 5.98 -33.63 -19.54
N ILE A 12 5.08 -32.71 -19.22
CA ILE A 12 3.79 -32.65 -19.88
C ILE A 12 4.01 -31.77 -21.11
N GLY A 13 3.86 -32.39 -22.27
CA GLY A 13 4.01 -31.74 -23.56
C GLY A 13 2.90 -30.72 -23.78
N ILE A 14 3.31 -29.50 -24.10
CA ILE A 14 2.47 -28.54 -24.82
C ILE A 14 2.43 -29.03 -26.27
N ARG A 15 1.36 -29.75 -26.61
CA ARG A 15 0.80 -29.88 -27.96
C ARG A 15 -0.70 -29.61 -27.84
N GLY A 16 -1.13 -28.53 -28.49
CA GLY A 16 -2.48 -27.96 -28.55
C GLY A 16 -2.59 -26.67 -27.74
N LEU A 17 -2.47 -25.45 -28.28
CA LEU A 17 -2.34 -24.96 -29.65
C LEU A 17 -1.42 -23.73 -29.64
N CYS A 18 -0.30 -23.78 -30.35
CA CYS A 18 0.24 -22.63 -31.07
C CYS A 18 0.35 -23.09 -32.53
N LEU A 19 -0.22 -22.33 -33.46
CA LEU A 19 0.44 -21.80 -34.67
C LEU A 19 -0.57 -21.52 -35.79
N ALA A 20 -0.82 -20.23 -35.98
CA ALA A 20 -0.34 -19.48 -37.15
C ALA A 20 -0.57 -18.00 -36.82
N LEU A 21 0.32 -17.04 -37.02
CA LEU A 21 1.71 -17.01 -37.45
C LEU A 21 2.13 -15.56 -37.17
N ALA A 22 3.31 -15.36 -36.62
CA ALA A 22 3.94 -14.05 -36.54
C ALA A 22 4.24 -13.53 -37.97
N LEU A 23 4.07 -12.23 -38.19
CA LEU A 23 5.04 -11.28 -38.78
C LEU A 23 4.32 -10.03 -39.33
N LEU A 24 4.55 -8.87 -38.71
CA LEU A 24 5.14 -7.67 -39.34
C LEU A 24 5.15 -6.48 -38.37
N ALA A 25 6.38 -6.08 -38.02
CA ALA A 25 6.90 -4.72 -37.81
C ALA A 25 6.11 -3.64 -37.04
N GLY A 26 6.75 -3.10 -35.99
CA GLY A 26 7.02 -1.66 -35.95
C GLY A 26 6.44 -0.84 -34.79
N GLY A 27 7.29 -0.53 -33.80
CA GLY A 27 7.28 0.78 -33.12
C GLY A 27 6.31 1.00 -31.96
N PRO A 28 6.59 2.01 -31.10
CA PRO A 28 6.35 1.97 -29.66
C PRO A 28 5.13 2.79 -29.24
N VAL A 29 4.69 2.64 -27.99
CA VAL A 29 4.57 3.73 -26.98
C VAL A 29 3.90 3.14 -25.74
N ALA A 30 4.74 2.92 -24.73
CA ALA A 30 4.34 2.94 -23.34
C ALA A 30 4.14 4.39 -22.88
N GLN A 31 3.27 4.57 -21.88
CA GLN A 31 3.30 5.55 -20.76
C GLN A 31 1.87 6.11 -20.53
N ALA A 32 1.35 6.22 -19.31
CA ALA A 32 2.01 6.19 -18.01
C ALA A 32 1.00 5.98 -16.86
N PHE A 33 1.49 5.63 -15.68
CA PHE A 33 0.96 6.08 -14.38
C PHE A 33 1.93 7.13 -13.82
N ASP A 34 1.51 7.97 -12.88
CA ASP A 34 2.38 8.99 -12.28
C ASP A 34 3.21 8.36 -11.17
N LEU A 35 4.52 8.53 -11.31
CA LEU A 35 5.58 7.70 -10.78
C LEU A 35 6.59 8.54 -9.99
N SER A 36 6.30 9.82 -9.77
CA SER A 36 7.21 10.81 -9.20
C SER A 36 7.48 10.67 -7.69
N LYS A 37 7.07 9.57 -7.04
CA LYS A 37 7.40 9.25 -5.63
C LYS A 37 7.96 7.84 -5.39
N ILE A 38 8.35 7.12 -6.45
CA ILE A 38 8.99 5.80 -6.36
C ILE A 38 10.44 5.95 -6.86
N ARG A 39 11.41 5.30 -6.21
CA ARG A 39 12.83 5.36 -6.60
C ARG A 39 13.09 4.39 -7.77
N TRP A 40 13.18 4.91 -8.99
CA TRP A 40 13.17 4.19 -10.28
C TRP A 40 14.37 3.28 -10.63
N TRP A 41 15.21 2.89 -9.68
CA TRP A 41 16.31 1.95 -9.92
C TRP A 41 16.13 0.58 -9.25
N GLU A 42 15.07 0.37 -8.49
CA GLU A 42 14.72 -0.93 -7.94
C GLU A 42 13.76 -1.66 -8.88
N MET A 43 14.37 -2.39 -9.83
CA MET A 43 13.92 -3.68 -10.35
C MET A 43 12.43 -3.85 -10.72
N GLN A 44 12.12 -3.94 -12.02
CA GLN A 44 11.35 -5.09 -12.55
C GLN A 44 11.24 -5.21 -14.08
N SER A 45 11.46 -6.44 -14.56
CA SER A 45 10.50 -7.31 -15.29
C SER A 45 11.24 -8.61 -15.66
N ASP A 46 11.45 -9.59 -14.78
CA ASP A 46 10.56 -10.21 -13.81
C ASP A 46 11.40 -10.99 -12.80
N ILE A 47 11.61 -10.46 -11.60
CA ILE A 47 12.33 -11.21 -10.57
C ILE A 47 11.43 -12.36 -10.11
N LEU A 48 11.86 -13.61 -10.36
CA LEU A 48 11.14 -14.80 -9.94
C LEU A 48 11.41 -15.14 -8.46
N LEU A 49 10.65 -14.52 -7.57
CA LEU A 49 10.61 -14.88 -6.14
C LEU A 49 9.42 -15.79 -5.84
N ASP A 50 9.55 -16.57 -4.76
CA ASP A 50 8.42 -17.35 -4.27
C ASP A 50 7.48 -16.41 -3.53
N ASP A 51 6.32 -16.10 -4.11
CA ASP A 51 5.32 -15.25 -3.46
C ASP A 51 5.00 -15.77 -2.04
N PRO A 52 4.96 -14.92 -1.02
CA PRO A 52 5.03 -13.45 -1.05
C PRO A 52 6.39 -12.84 -0.67
N GLU A 53 7.50 -13.47 -1.07
CA GLU A 53 8.83 -12.87 -0.90
C GLU A 53 8.99 -11.56 -1.65
N THR A 54 9.66 -10.59 -1.02
CA THR A 54 10.05 -9.33 -1.62
C THR A 54 11.55 -9.25 -1.78
N ALA A 55 12.02 -8.71 -2.91
CA ALA A 55 13.43 -8.39 -3.08
C ALA A 55 13.75 -7.22 -2.13
N THR A 56 14.78 -7.37 -1.30
CA THR A 56 15.18 -6.29 -0.39
C THR A 56 16.53 -5.71 -0.71
N LEU A 57 17.42 -6.48 -1.34
CA LEU A 57 18.80 -6.06 -1.53
C LEU A 57 19.45 -6.86 -2.67
N GLN A 58 20.05 -6.17 -3.63
CA GLN A 58 20.91 -6.82 -4.62
C GLN A 58 22.36 -6.80 -4.14
N LEU A 59 23.04 -7.95 -4.24
CA LEU A 59 24.41 -8.17 -3.81
C LEU A 59 25.35 -8.30 -5.01
N GLU A 60 26.63 -7.96 -4.81
CA GLU A 60 27.69 -8.35 -5.72
C GLU A 60 27.72 -9.89 -5.84
N PRO A 61 27.65 -10.47 -7.06
CA PRO A 61 27.63 -11.91 -7.19
C PRO A 61 28.95 -12.55 -6.75
N PHE A 62 28.84 -13.63 -5.98
CA PHE A 62 29.96 -14.45 -5.53
C PHE A 62 29.69 -15.94 -5.79
N PRO A 63 30.72 -16.82 -5.76
CA PRO A 63 30.51 -18.26 -5.90
C PRO A 63 29.54 -18.80 -4.84
N LEU A 64 28.53 -19.57 -5.26
CA LEU A 64 27.51 -20.15 -4.37
C LEU A 64 27.62 -21.68 -4.32
N PRO A 65 27.25 -22.31 -3.19
CA PRO A 65 27.30 -23.76 -3.05
C PRO A 65 26.52 -24.48 -4.16
N GLY A 66 27.17 -25.45 -4.81
CA GLY A 66 26.55 -26.26 -5.85
C GLY A 66 26.43 -25.60 -7.24
N LEU A 67 26.98 -24.39 -7.42
CA LEU A 67 27.10 -23.76 -8.74
C LEU A 67 28.53 -23.84 -9.28
N ALA A 68 28.67 -24.09 -10.58
CA ALA A 68 29.97 -24.13 -11.24
C ALA A 68 30.61 -22.73 -11.44
N GLN A 69 29.78 -21.68 -11.48
CA GLN A 69 30.18 -20.28 -11.64
C GLN A 69 29.27 -19.40 -10.78
N PRO A 70 29.73 -18.20 -10.37
CA PRO A 70 28.87 -17.21 -9.73
C PRO A 70 27.64 -16.90 -10.61
N PRO A 71 26.47 -16.63 -10.00
CA PRO A 71 25.30 -16.23 -10.77
C PRO A 71 25.53 -14.86 -11.43
N ALA A 72 24.81 -14.54 -12.50
CA ALA A 72 24.85 -13.22 -13.13
C ALA A 72 24.26 -12.13 -12.22
N ARG A 73 23.28 -12.50 -11.37
CA ARG A 73 22.65 -11.63 -10.38
C ARG A 73 22.42 -12.39 -9.09
N LEU A 74 22.59 -11.71 -7.96
CA LEU A 74 22.31 -12.24 -6.63
C LEU A 74 21.42 -11.28 -5.85
N ILE A 75 20.31 -11.78 -5.33
CA ILE A 75 19.34 -11.01 -4.58
C ILE A 75 19.17 -11.64 -3.20
N LEU A 76 19.21 -10.81 -2.17
CA LEU A 76 18.63 -11.12 -0.88
C LEU A 76 17.13 -10.76 -0.93
N SER A 77 16.28 -11.77 -0.82
CA SER A 77 14.83 -11.58 -0.63
C SER A 77 14.47 -11.81 0.83
N GLN A 78 13.30 -11.33 1.23
CA GLN A 78 12.76 -11.60 2.55
C GLN A 78 11.28 -11.97 2.52
N TYR A 79 10.83 -12.62 3.59
CA TYR A 79 9.43 -12.75 3.91
C TYR A 79 9.23 -13.06 5.41
N GLN A 80 8.47 -12.21 6.13
CA GLN A 80 8.19 -12.37 7.57
C GLN A 80 9.45 -12.65 8.42
N GLY A 81 10.55 -11.95 8.12
CA GLY A 81 11.82 -12.09 8.82
C GLY A 81 12.70 -13.27 8.40
N LEU A 82 12.24 -14.11 7.46
CA LEU A 82 13.07 -15.10 6.79
C LEU A 82 13.76 -14.46 5.60
N PHE A 83 15.06 -14.73 5.42
CA PHE A 83 15.87 -14.15 4.36
C PHE A 83 16.47 -15.22 3.45
N TYR A 84 16.55 -14.96 2.15
CA TYR A 84 17.00 -15.94 1.17
C TYR A 84 17.94 -15.31 0.16
N LEU A 85 19.02 -16.02 -0.19
CA LEU A 85 19.83 -15.70 -1.36
C LEU A 85 19.24 -16.38 -2.59
N ASN A 86 18.80 -15.57 -3.55
CA ASN A 86 18.31 -16.01 -4.85
C ASN A 86 19.34 -15.63 -5.93
N GLY A 87 19.98 -16.65 -6.50
CA GLY A 87 20.95 -16.50 -7.59
C GLY A 87 20.30 -16.73 -8.94
N TYR A 88 20.54 -15.85 -9.91
CA TYR A 88 20.00 -15.92 -11.26
C TYR A 88 21.11 -16.09 -12.30
N GLY A 89 20.88 -16.98 -13.24
CA GLY A 89 21.85 -17.29 -14.31
C GLY A 89 21.95 -16.19 -15.37
N ASP A 90 20.95 -15.31 -15.45
CA ASP A 90 20.89 -14.23 -16.43
C ASP A 90 20.72 -12.85 -15.77
N GLY A 91 21.10 -11.80 -16.51
CA GLY A 91 21.06 -10.42 -16.04
C GLY A 91 19.66 -9.84 -15.83
N GLN A 92 18.61 -10.52 -16.32
CA GLN A 92 17.21 -10.08 -16.32
C GLN A 92 16.33 -10.86 -15.33
N PHE A 93 16.93 -11.66 -14.44
CA PHE A 93 16.23 -12.39 -13.36
C PHE A 93 15.23 -13.45 -13.82
N ARG A 94 15.35 -13.95 -15.05
CA ARG A 94 14.38 -14.88 -15.64
C ARG A 94 14.62 -16.33 -15.22
N GLN A 95 15.88 -16.71 -14.99
CA GLN A 95 16.26 -18.07 -14.63
C GLN A 95 16.92 -18.11 -13.24
N ARG A 96 16.14 -18.42 -12.21
CA ARG A 96 16.67 -18.69 -10.87
C ARG A 96 17.45 -20.01 -10.87
N VAL A 97 18.75 -19.94 -10.64
CA VAL A 97 19.68 -21.09 -10.60
C VAL A 97 20.03 -21.53 -9.19
N TYR A 98 19.77 -20.69 -8.18
CA TYR A 98 20.05 -20.98 -6.78
C TYR A 98 19.05 -20.31 -5.84
N LYS A 99 18.68 -21.02 -4.78
CA LYS A 99 17.95 -20.48 -3.61
C LYS A 99 18.56 -21.08 -2.35
N SER A 100 18.99 -20.24 -1.42
CA SER A 100 19.47 -20.73 -0.11
C SER A 100 18.32 -21.21 0.78
N PRO A 101 18.59 -22.04 1.79
CA PRO A 101 17.76 -22.10 2.99
C PRO A 101 17.61 -20.70 3.65
N PRO A 102 16.64 -20.51 4.56
CA PRO A 102 16.52 -19.28 5.32
C PRO A 102 17.83 -18.93 6.04
N LEU A 103 18.33 -17.72 5.80
CA LEU A 103 19.48 -17.18 6.50
C LEU A 103 19.05 -16.59 7.84
N PRO A 104 19.74 -16.91 8.95
CA PRO A 104 19.43 -16.39 10.27
C PRO A 104 19.96 -14.97 10.42
N LEU A 105 19.46 -14.03 9.61
CA LEU A 105 19.85 -12.62 9.75
C LEU A 105 19.23 -12.04 11.02
N PHE A 106 17.98 -12.37 11.34
CA PHE A 106 17.33 -11.96 12.58
C PHE A 106 16.82 -13.19 13.33
N ASP A 107 16.91 -13.16 14.66
CA ASP A 107 16.07 -14.02 15.49
C ASP A 107 14.70 -13.35 15.73
N ALA A 108 13.77 -14.08 16.34
CA ALA A 108 12.40 -13.60 16.53
C ALA A 108 12.32 -12.31 17.36
N GLN A 109 13.15 -12.19 18.40
CA GLN A 109 13.15 -11.01 19.28
C GLN A 109 13.80 -9.82 18.57
N ALA A 110 14.97 -10.03 17.96
CA ALA A 110 15.68 -9.03 17.20
C ALA A 110 14.85 -8.49 16.03
N LEU A 111 14.05 -9.35 15.38
CA LEU A 111 13.11 -8.94 14.33
C LEU A 111 11.97 -8.08 14.90
N GLN A 112 11.38 -8.50 16.02
CA GLN A 112 10.31 -7.76 16.69
C GLN A 112 10.80 -6.38 17.16
N ASP A 113 12.01 -6.30 17.67
CA ASP A 113 12.63 -5.04 18.10
C ASP A 113 12.99 -4.15 16.90
N CYS A 114 13.43 -4.75 15.78
CA CYS A 114 13.75 -4.00 14.56
C CYS A 114 12.50 -3.41 13.89
N THR A 115 11.44 -4.21 13.76
CA THR A 115 10.19 -3.85 13.07
C THR A 115 8.96 -4.32 13.86
N PRO A 116 8.51 -3.55 14.87
CA PRO A 116 7.45 -3.98 15.79
C PRO A 116 6.07 -4.18 15.14
N GLU A 117 5.85 -3.62 13.96
CA GLU A 117 4.59 -3.71 13.21
C GLU A 117 4.59 -4.80 12.12
N GLN A 118 5.52 -5.76 12.16
CA GLN A 118 5.66 -6.83 11.14
C GLN A 118 5.82 -6.29 9.69
N ARG A 119 6.30 -5.05 9.54
CA ARG A 119 6.68 -4.53 8.23
C ARG A 119 7.93 -5.27 7.72
N PRO A 120 8.09 -5.44 6.39
CA PRO A 120 9.35 -5.95 5.85
C PRO A 120 10.53 -5.12 6.35
N VAL A 121 11.63 -5.77 6.73
CA VAL A 121 12.85 -5.10 7.17
C VAL A 121 13.59 -4.57 5.94
N GLU A 122 13.54 -3.28 5.67
CA GLU A 122 14.17 -2.73 4.47
C GLU A 122 15.69 -2.64 4.63
N ALA A 123 16.43 -3.00 3.59
CA ALA A 123 17.87 -2.79 3.55
C ALA A 123 18.17 -1.33 3.14
N THR A 124 19.19 -0.71 3.74
CA THR A 124 19.48 0.72 3.50
C THR A 124 20.39 0.96 2.30
N ASP A 125 21.21 -0.02 1.92
CA ASP A 125 22.26 0.13 0.93
C ASP A 125 21.96 -0.72 -0.29
N ASN A 126 21.72 -0.12 -1.45
CA ASN A 126 21.66 -0.88 -2.70
C ASN A 126 23.09 -1.22 -3.16
N TRP A 127 23.39 -2.52 -3.30
CA TRP A 127 24.73 -3.04 -3.63
C TRP A 127 25.80 -2.70 -2.58
N PRO A 128 25.74 -3.32 -1.39
CA PRO A 128 26.74 -3.09 -0.36
C PRO A 128 28.10 -3.60 -0.85
N PRO A 129 29.19 -2.86 -0.61
CA PRO A 129 30.50 -3.25 -1.07
C PRO A 129 31.03 -4.46 -0.28
N SER A 130 31.54 -5.45 -1.00
CA SER A 130 32.29 -6.56 -0.42
C SER A 130 33.73 -6.11 -0.12
N ARG A 131 34.23 -6.37 1.08
CA ARG A 131 35.60 -6.05 1.49
C ARG A 131 36.41 -7.33 1.62
N GLN A 132 37.53 -7.39 0.91
CA GLN A 132 38.40 -8.55 0.94
C GLN A 132 39.23 -8.55 2.24
N LEU A 133 39.12 -9.62 3.03
CA LEU A 133 39.92 -9.84 4.23
C LEU A 133 41.24 -10.56 3.88
N GLU A 134 41.15 -11.59 3.04
CA GLU A 134 42.29 -12.36 2.52
C GLU A 134 42.00 -12.82 1.09
N ALA A 135 42.96 -13.49 0.43
CA ALA A 135 42.73 -14.07 -0.90
C ALA A 135 41.48 -14.98 -0.87
N ALA A 136 40.46 -14.63 -1.67
CA ALA A 136 39.18 -15.34 -1.75
C ALA A 136 38.34 -15.42 -0.45
N LEU A 137 38.64 -14.59 0.56
CA LEU A 137 37.83 -14.41 1.78
C LEU A 137 37.32 -12.96 1.84
N SER A 138 36.01 -12.77 1.84
CA SER A 138 35.39 -11.43 1.80
C SER A 138 34.29 -11.26 2.84
N LEU A 139 34.06 -10.01 3.22
CA LEU A 139 33.08 -9.58 4.21
C LEU A 139 32.20 -8.48 3.61
N THR A 140 30.90 -8.70 3.61
CA THR A 140 29.89 -7.72 3.20
C THR A 140 29.08 -7.29 4.41
N LYS A 141 29.02 -5.97 4.67
CA LYS A 141 28.15 -5.41 5.70
C LYS A 141 26.75 -5.21 5.11
N LEU A 142 25.74 -5.78 5.75
CA LEU A 142 24.34 -5.65 5.40
C LEU A 142 23.68 -4.72 6.41
N SER A 143 23.15 -3.60 5.92
CA SER A 143 22.54 -2.55 6.72
C SER A 143 21.02 -2.56 6.55
N PHE A 144 20.26 -2.52 7.65
CA PHE A 144 18.81 -2.61 7.70
C PHE A 144 18.20 -1.43 8.46
N ASP A 145 17.05 -0.92 8.02
CA ASP A 145 16.33 0.21 8.63
C ASP A 145 15.45 -0.25 9.80
N CYS A 146 16.02 -0.31 11.00
CA CYS A 146 15.33 -0.69 12.24
C CYS A 146 14.85 0.53 13.05
N GLN A 147 13.63 0.47 13.60
CA GLN A 147 12.96 1.64 14.21
C GLN A 147 13.47 2.04 15.62
N SER A 148 13.97 1.12 16.47
CA SER A 148 14.57 1.44 17.79
C SER A 148 15.14 0.20 18.52
N PRO A 149 16.26 0.25 19.28
CA PRO A 149 17.42 1.14 19.18
C PRO A 149 18.28 0.68 17.99
N GLY A 150 18.15 1.42 16.88
CA GLY A 150 18.42 0.95 15.52
C GLY A 150 19.85 1.10 15.01
N TRP A 151 20.89 0.76 15.78
CA TRP A 151 22.24 0.58 15.19
C TRP A 151 22.83 -0.82 15.42
N GLU A 152 22.57 -1.43 16.58
CA GLU A 152 23.01 -2.79 16.87
C GLU A 152 22.25 -3.81 16.02
N LEU A 153 20.94 -3.61 15.87
CA LEU A 153 20.05 -4.48 15.09
C LEU A 153 20.18 -4.23 13.58
N SER A 154 20.70 -3.08 13.18
CA SER A 154 20.75 -2.66 11.78
C SER A 154 21.87 -3.33 11.00
N ASN A 155 22.92 -3.80 11.67
CA ASN A 155 24.10 -4.33 10.99
C ASN A 155 24.18 -5.85 11.09
N ARG A 156 24.23 -6.51 9.94
CA ARG A 156 24.61 -7.92 9.80
C ARG A 156 25.82 -8.03 8.90
N TYR A 157 26.51 -9.14 8.98
CA TYR A 157 27.69 -9.38 8.15
C TYR A 157 27.54 -10.69 7.40
N LEU A 158 27.83 -10.67 6.11
CA LEU A 158 27.93 -11.86 5.29
C LEU A 158 29.41 -12.09 4.99
N LEU A 159 29.98 -13.12 5.63
CA LEU A 159 31.31 -13.61 5.33
C LEU A 159 31.21 -14.67 4.23
N VAL A 160 32.01 -14.52 3.18
CA VAL A 160 32.07 -15.45 2.04
C VAL A 160 33.50 -15.94 1.89
N ASP A 161 33.69 -17.24 2.08
CA ASP A 161 34.95 -17.94 1.84
C ASP A 161 34.85 -18.74 0.55
N SER A 162 35.60 -18.32 -0.45
CA SER A 162 35.66 -18.92 -1.79
C SER A 162 37.04 -19.49 -2.11
N ARG A 163 37.87 -19.76 -1.08
CA ARG A 163 39.20 -20.37 -1.24
C ARG A 163 39.14 -21.78 -1.84
N ASP A 164 38.04 -22.49 -1.62
CA ASP A 164 37.61 -23.60 -2.47
C ASP A 164 36.47 -23.12 -3.39
N PRO A 165 36.76 -22.78 -4.66
CA PRO A 165 35.74 -22.28 -5.59
C PRO A 165 34.62 -23.28 -5.88
N GLN A 166 34.86 -24.58 -5.67
CA GLN A 166 33.86 -25.63 -5.88
C GLN A 166 32.94 -25.79 -4.66
N ARG A 167 33.36 -25.33 -3.49
CA ARG A 167 32.63 -25.44 -2.22
C ARG A 167 32.75 -24.16 -1.40
N PRO A 168 32.21 -23.04 -1.89
CA PRO A 168 32.22 -21.80 -1.12
C PRO A 168 31.43 -21.96 0.18
N LEU A 169 31.90 -21.33 1.23
CA LEU A 169 31.34 -21.39 2.58
C LEU A 169 30.87 -19.99 3.00
N LEU A 170 29.77 -19.94 3.74
CA LEU A 170 29.14 -18.70 4.18
C LEU A 170 29.07 -18.65 5.70
N ALA A 171 29.20 -17.46 6.28
CA ALA A 171 28.86 -17.22 7.68
C ALA A 171 28.10 -15.91 7.85
N ILE A 172 27.14 -15.93 8.79
CA ILE A 172 26.38 -14.74 9.17
C ILE A 172 26.94 -14.19 10.48
N GLY A 173 27.48 -12.98 10.43
CA GLY A 173 27.88 -12.22 11.61
C GLY A 173 26.71 -11.44 12.19
N GLN A 174 26.44 -11.68 13.47
CA GLN A 174 25.43 -10.97 14.24
C GLN A 174 26.08 -10.27 15.43
N ARG A 175 25.69 -9.02 15.65
CA ARG A 175 26.13 -8.24 16.81
C ARG A 175 25.24 -8.51 18.02
N GLN A 176 25.83 -8.56 19.20
CA GLN A 176 25.15 -8.64 20.50
C GLN A 176 25.69 -7.51 21.39
N GLY A 177 24.94 -6.41 21.51
CA GLY A 177 25.42 -5.22 22.23
C GLY A 177 26.59 -4.53 21.52
N GLU A 178 27.26 -3.61 22.21
CA GLU A 178 28.36 -2.84 21.63
C GLU A 178 29.65 -3.65 21.41
N ALA A 179 29.83 -4.70 22.21
CA ALA A 179 31.12 -5.34 22.39
C ALA A 179 31.22 -6.77 21.83
N ARG A 180 30.17 -7.35 21.22
CA ARG A 180 30.25 -8.75 20.75
C ARG A 180 29.73 -8.95 19.34
N ILE A 181 30.48 -9.69 18.53
CA ILE A 181 30.01 -10.17 17.21
C ILE A 181 30.28 -11.67 17.10
N ASP A 182 29.22 -12.42 16.81
CA ASP A 182 29.26 -13.86 16.61
C ASP A 182 29.01 -14.19 15.13
N PHE A 183 29.97 -14.85 14.49
CA PHE A 183 29.81 -15.40 13.14
C PHE A 183 29.33 -16.84 13.21
N THR A 184 28.19 -17.11 12.57
CA THR A 184 27.57 -18.44 12.51
C THR A 184 27.75 -19.04 11.12
N PRO A 185 28.53 -20.12 10.96
CA PRO A 185 28.69 -20.81 9.68
C PRO A 185 27.36 -21.38 9.18
N GLN A 186 27.14 -21.35 7.87
CA GLN A 186 25.93 -21.90 7.22
C GLN A 186 26.16 -23.29 6.62
N GLN A 187 27.40 -23.79 6.69
CA GLN A 187 27.85 -25.11 6.26
C GLN A 187 28.88 -25.68 7.25
N PRO A 188 29.12 -27.01 7.27
CA PRO A 188 30.16 -27.61 8.10
C PRO A 188 31.54 -26.99 7.83
N ILE A 189 32.25 -26.63 8.90
CA ILE A 189 33.63 -26.11 8.85
C ILE A 189 34.52 -26.88 9.84
N THR A 190 35.82 -26.93 9.57
CA THR A 190 36.80 -27.52 10.50
C THR A 190 37.23 -26.50 11.57
N PRO A 191 37.71 -26.94 12.74
CA PRO A 191 38.25 -26.05 13.77
C PRO A 191 39.38 -25.15 13.25
N GLU A 192 40.21 -25.65 12.35
CA GLU A 192 41.30 -24.88 11.73
C GLU A 192 40.74 -23.73 10.90
N LEU A 193 39.71 -24.01 10.10
CA LEU A 193 39.05 -22.99 9.28
C LEU A 193 38.35 -21.93 10.13
N GLN A 194 37.72 -22.36 11.22
CA GLN A 194 37.12 -21.48 12.23
C GLN A 194 38.15 -20.50 12.79
N GLN A 195 39.35 -20.98 13.14
CA GLN A 195 40.44 -20.12 13.62
C GLN A 195 40.99 -19.21 12.53
N GLN A 196 41.11 -19.68 11.29
CA GLN A 196 41.55 -18.84 10.17
C GLN A 196 40.59 -17.66 9.92
N TRP A 197 39.28 -17.91 9.89
CA TRP A 197 38.28 -16.84 9.76
C TRP A 197 38.38 -15.85 10.92
N LEU A 198 38.50 -16.35 12.14
CA LEU A 198 38.62 -15.51 13.33
C LEU A 198 39.86 -14.62 13.25
N GLN A 199 41.02 -15.18 12.88
CA GLN A 199 42.27 -14.42 12.72
C GLN A 199 42.15 -13.36 11.62
N ALA A 200 41.54 -13.70 10.47
CA ALA A 200 41.35 -12.75 9.37
C ALA A 200 40.48 -11.56 9.81
N LEU A 201 39.38 -11.81 10.51
CA LEU A 201 38.49 -10.75 11.01
C LEU A 201 39.19 -9.82 12.03
N HIS A 202 40.03 -10.36 12.92
CA HIS A 202 40.80 -9.54 13.89
C HIS A 202 41.80 -8.59 13.21
N LYS A 203 42.29 -8.91 12.00
CA LYS A 203 43.19 -8.02 11.25
C LYS A 203 42.50 -6.75 10.74
N TYR A 204 41.17 -6.76 10.61
CA TYR A 204 40.40 -5.67 9.98
C TYR A 204 39.24 -5.15 10.86
N PRO A 205 39.51 -4.70 12.10
CA PRO A 205 38.46 -4.28 13.04
C PRO A 205 37.61 -3.10 12.54
N LYS A 206 38.19 -2.22 11.70
CA LYS A 206 37.48 -1.07 11.11
C LYS A 206 36.29 -1.48 10.24
N LEU A 207 36.33 -2.66 9.61
CA LEU A 207 35.22 -3.18 8.82
C LEU A 207 34.02 -3.61 9.68
N LEU A 208 34.25 -3.78 10.98
CA LEU A 208 33.27 -4.18 11.97
C LEU A 208 32.76 -2.98 12.78
N GLU A 209 33.13 -1.74 12.46
CA GLU A 209 32.67 -0.55 13.19
C GLU A 209 31.13 -0.45 13.27
N PRO A 210 30.57 -0.08 14.43
CA PRO A 210 31.24 0.48 15.63
C PRO A 210 31.71 -0.57 16.67
N PHE A 211 32.31 -1.69 16.24
CA PHE A 211 32.94 -2.66 17.15
C PHE A 211 34.26 -2.11 17.70
N ASP A 212 34.39 -2.04 19.03
CA ASP A 212 35.67 -1.75 19.67
C ASP A 212 36.52 -3.02 19.77
N ALA A 213 37.58 -3.10 18.98
CA ALA A 213 38.46 -4.27 18.98
C ALA A 213 39.37 -4.39 20.21
N SER A 214 39.48 -3.34 21.02
CA SER A 214 40.30 -3.36 22.24
C SER A 214 39.57 -4.01 23.43
N SER A 215 38.24 -3.92 23.46
CA SER A 215 37.40 -4.44 24.55
C SER A 215 36.37 -5.48 24.07
N GLY A 216 36.14 -5.57 22.76
CA GLY A 216 35.12 -6.42 22.16
C GLY A 216 35.55 -7.87 21.93
N GLN A 217 34.58 -8.77 22.01
CA GLN A 217 34.71 -10.19 21.73
C GLN A 217 34.19 -10.53 20.34
N LEU A 218 35.09 -10.99 19.49
CA LEU A 218 34.75 -11.59 18.20
C LEU A 218 34.78 -13.11 18.34
N SER A 219 33.76 -13.80 17.82
CA SER A 219 33.73 -15.26 17.80
C SER A 219 33.25 -15.82 16.46
N VAL A 220 33.72 -17.02 16.11
CA VAL A 220 33.13 -17.85 15.06
C VAL A 220 32.59 -19.08 15.76
N LYS A 221 31.28 -19.32 15.67
CA LYS A 221 30.61 -20.46 16.29
C LYS A 221 30.90 -21.75 15.50
N PRO A 222 30.85 -22.93 16.15
CA PRO A 222 30.83 -24.19 15.41
C PRO A 222 29.57 -24.26 14.54
N TYR A 223 29.66 -24.95 13.41
CA TYR A 223 28.49 -25.23 12.59
C TYR A 223 27.50 -26.11 13.37
N ALA A 224 26.25 -25.64 13.47
CA ALA A 224 25.13 -26.42 13.98
C ALA A 224 24.18 -26.72 12.80
N PRO A 225 23.95 -28.00 12.44
CA PRO A 225 23.02 -28.31 11.37
C PRO A 225 21.61 -27.87 11.76
N PRO A 226 20.81 -27.33 10.81
CA PRO A 226 19.41 -27.03 11.06
C PRO A 226 18.65 -28.33 11.39
N PRO A 227 17.54 -28.24 12.15
CA PRO A 227 16.73 -29.41 12.47
C PRO A 227 16.24 -30.10 11.19
N GLY A 228 16.27 -31.43 11.18
CA GLY A 228 15.80 -32.23 10.05
C GLY A 228 14.28 -32.06 9.83
N ALA A 229 13.81 -32.33 8.60
CA ALA A 229 12.41 -32.14 8.22
C ALA A 229 11.41 -32.88 9.15
N ASP A 230 11.73 -34.11 9.56
CA ASP A 230 10.89 -34.89 10.49
C ASP A 230 10.87 -34.29 11.91
N GLN A 231 11.97 -33.68 12.34
CA GLN A 231 12.03 -32.98 13.63
C GLN A 231 11.19 -31.71 13.61
N VAL A 232 11.33 -30.89 12.56
CA VAL A 232 10.50 -29.67 12.36
C VAL A 232 9.02 -30.04 12.29
N TRP A 233 8.69 -31.14 11.60
CA TRP A 233 7.33 -31.65 11.53
C TRP A 233 6.79 -32.11 12.90
N ALA A 234 7.60 -32.82 13.68
CA ALA A 234 7.23 -33.25 15.04
C ALA A 234 6.98 -32.05 15.97
N GLU A 235 7.84 -31.04 15.92
CA GLU A 235 7.67 -29.78 16.68
C GLU A 235 6.40 -29.05 16.25
N PHE A 236 6.16 -28.91 14.95
CA PHE A 236 4.93 -28.31 14.42
C PHE A 236 3.67 -29.06 14.88
N ARG A 237 3.70 -30.40 14.89
CA ARG A 237 2.59 -31.23 15.38
C ARG A 237 2.35 -31.06 16.87
N GLN A 238 3.41 -30.98 17.66
CA GLN A 238 3.32 -30.73 19.09
C GLN A 238 2.73 -29.35 19.37
N LEU A 239 3.18 -28.33 18.64
CA LEU A 239 2.64 -26.97 18.72
C LEU A 239 1.15 -26.93 18.40
N HIS A 240 0.72 -27.55 17.29
CA HIS A 240 -0.70 -27.67 16.95
C HIS A 240 -1.50 -28.37 18.04
N GLY A 241 -1.01 -29.49 18.59
CA GLY A 241 -1.68 -30.22 19.66
C GLY A 241 -1.86 -29.38 20.94
N GLN A 242 -0.81 -28.68 21.35
CA GLN A 242 -0.86 -27.76 22.49
C GLN A 242 -1.88 -26.64 22.25
N LEU A 243 -1.87 -26.06 21.06
CA LEU A 243 -2.83 -25.04 20.66
C LEU A 243 -4.25 -25.57 20.69
N ARG A 244 -4.51 -26.75 20.12
CA ARG A 244 -5.84 -27.37 20.08
C ARG A 244 -6.44 -27.53 21.48
N ASP A 245 -5.64 -27.99 22.43
CA ASP A 245 -6.10 -28.37 23.78
C ASP A 245 -6.14 -27.16 24.75
N ALA A 246 -5.49 -26.04 24.41
CA ALA A 246 -5.47 -24.84 25.25
C ALA A 246 -6.83 -24.11 25.29
N LYS A 247 -7.21 -23.59 26.47
CA LYS A 247 -8.39 -22.72 26.60
C LYS A 247 -8.12 -21.32 26.07
N ASP A 248 -7.00 -20.72 26.49
CA ASP A 248 -6.47 -19.48 25.94
C ASP A 248 -5.46 -19.81 24.83
N LYS A 249 -5.75 -19.38 23.61
CA LYS A 249 -4.91 -19.64 22.44
C LYS A 249 -3.76 -18.64 22.31
N ALA A 250 -3.83 -17.47 22.93
CA ALA A 250 -2.89 -16.37 22.67
C ALA A 250 -1.42 -16.76 22.90
N PRO A 251 -1.03 -17.42 24.00
CA PRO A 251 0.36 -17.85 24.19
C PRO A 251 0.82 -18.87 23.14
N GLY A 252 -0.08 -19.75 22.70
CA GLY A 252 0.23 -20.74 21.67
C GLY A 252 0.37 -20.11 20.28
N ILE A 253 -0.40 -19.06 19.98
CA ILE A 253 -0.33 -18.33 18.72
C ILE A 253 1.00 -17.57 18.63
N ALA A 254 1.41 -16.88 19.70
CA ALA A 254 2.72 -16.22 19.76
C ALA A 254 3.87 -17.22 19.54
N ARG A 255 3.75 -18.44 20.08
CA ARG A 255 4.72 -19.52 19.81
C ARG A 255 4.69 -19.98 18.35
N ALA A 256 3.52 -20.01 17.72
CA ALA A 256 3.40 -20.35 16.30
C ALA A 256 4.02 -19.28 15.40
N GLU A 257 3.79 -18.01 15.69
CA GLU A 257 4.44 -16.89 15.00
C GLU A 257 5.97 -16.98 15.13
N ALA A 258 6.48 -17.14 16.37
CA ALA A 258 7.91 -17.32 16.61
C ALA A 258 8.50 -18.59 15.97
N PHE A 259 7.69 -19.64 15.79
CA PHE A 259 8.09 -20.82 15.06
C PHE A 259 8.24 -20.52 13.56
N PHE A 260 7.32 -19.74 12.97
CA PHE A 260 7.36 -19.37 11.56
C PHE A 260 8.38 -18.29 11.19
N THR A 261 8.93 -17.55 12.16
CA THR A 261 10.10 -16.68 11.92
C THR A 261 11.41 -17.46 11.79
N ARG A 262 11.41 -18.75 12.17
CA ARG A 262 12.59 -19.65 12.07
C ARG A 262 12.42 -20.74 11.01
N HIS A 263 11.17 -21.10 10.72
CA HIS A 263 10.82 -22.12 9.76
C HIS A 263 9.86 -21.55 8.72
N ASP A 264 10.27 -21.58 7.45
CA ASP A 264 9.38 -21.22 6.36
C ASP A 264 8.18 -22.17 6.33
N PHE A 265 7.01 -21.69 6.74
CA PHE A 265 5.78 -22.49 6.74
C PHE A 265 5.46 -23.05 5.36
N ARG A 266 5.94 -22.43 4.28
CA ARG A 266 5.73 -22.89 2.91
C ARG A 266 6.55 -24.14 2.57
N ALA A 267 7.60 -24.42 3.36
CA ALA A 267 8.50 -25.54 3.17
C ALA A 267 8.30 -26.66 4.21
N ILE A 268 7.36 -26.51 5.16
CA ILE A 268 7.13 -27.52 6.18
C ILE A 268 6.37 -28.70 5.58
N ALA A 269 7.00 -29.88 5.69
CA ALA A 269 6.43 -31.18 5.39
C ALA A 269 5.69 -31.23 4.03
N PRO A 270 6.30 -30.78 2.91
CA PRO A 270 5.64 -30.56 1.62
C PRO A 270 4.90 -31.79 1.09
N GLU A 271 5.36 -32.98 1.45
CA GLU A 271 4.79 -34.27 1.09
C GLU A 271 3.59 -34.71 1.95
N ARG A 272 3.34 -34.07 3.10
CA ARG A 272 2.28 -34.49 4.04
C ARG A 272 0.94 -33.83 3.71
N SER A 273 -0.04 -34.63 3.29
CA SER A 273 -1.40 -34.16 2.98
C SER A 273 -2.17 -33.59 4.18
N THR A 274 -1.75 -33.90 5.41
CA THR A 274 -2.38 -33.38 6.64
C THR A 274 -1.95 -31.97 6.99
N TYR A 275 -0.79 -31.51 6.51
CA TYR A 275 -0.20 -30.21 6.86
C TYR A 275 -1.15 -29.02 6.59
N PRO A 276 -1.79 -28.89 5.41
CA PRO A 276 -2.68 -27.75 5.13
C PRO A 276 -3.85 -27.64 6.10
N GLY A 277 -4.38 -28.76 6.59
CA GLY A 277 -5.45 -28.78 7.59
C GLY A 277 -4.98 -28.21 8.94
N LEU A 278 -3.80 -28.64 9.40
CA LEU A 278 -3.25 -28.16 10.68
C LEU A 278 -2.89 -26.67 10.62
N LEU A 279 -2.32 -26.21 9.50
CA LEU A 279 -2.02 -24.80 9.31
C LEU A 279 -3.30 -23.95 9.25
N ASN A 280 -4.36 -24.46 8.61
CA ASN A 280 -5.67 -23.81 8.62
C ASN A 280 -6.23 -23.64 10.04
N ASP A 281 -6.10 -24.64 10.90
CA ASP A 281 -6.59 -24.57 12.28
C ASP A 281 -5.83 -23.51 13.09
N ILE A 282 -4.50 -23.49 12.97
CA ILE A 282 -3.64 -22.48 13.62
C ILE A 282 -4.03 -21.08 13.15
N ALA A 283 -4.21 -20.89 11.85
CA ALA A 283 -4.59 -19.60 11.28
C ALA A 283 -6.02 -19.18 11.68
N TYR A 284 -6.95 -20.13 11.80
CA TYR A 284 -8.27 -19.87 12.35
C TYR A 284 -8.18 -19.38 13.80
N TRP A 285 -7.45 -20.08 14.68
CA TRP A 285 -7.29 -19.65 16.07
C TRP A 285 -6.60 -18.30 16.18
N ALA A 286 -5.60 -18.03 15.34
CA ALA A 286 -4.96 -16.72 15.25
C ALA A 286 -5.94 -15.61 14.84
N THR A 287 -6.82 -15.89 13.87
CA THR A 287 -7.89 -14.97 13.45
C THR A 287 -8.86 -14.68 14.60
N GLU A 288 -9.26 -15.70 15.36
CA GLU A 288 -10.14 -15.56 16.53
C GLU A 288 -9.48 -14.79 17.69
N ALA A 289 -8.17 -14.86 17.82
CA ALA A 289 -7.41 -14.06 18.78
C ALA A 289 -7.09 -12.63 18.29
N GLY A 290 -7.57 -12.23 17.10
CA GLY A 290 -7.34 -10.90 16.54
C GLY A 290 -6.01 -10.72 15.79
N GLN A 291 -5.22 -11.78 15.60
CA GLN A 291 -3.95 -11.75 14.85
C GLN A 291 -4.20 -11.84 13.33
N LEU A 292 -4.98 -10.89 12.79
CA LEU A 292 -5.48 -10.93 11.42
C LEU A 292 -4.35 -10.85 10.37
N GLN A 293 -3.35 -10.00 10.61
CA GLN A 293 -2.24 -9.81 9.66
C GLN A 293 -1.34 -11.05 9.55
N SER A 294 -1.00 -11.67 10.70
CA SER A 294 -0.23 -12.91 10.74
C SER A 294 -0.98 -14.10 10.11
N ALA A 295 -2.28 -14.23 10.40
CA ALA A 295 -3.07 -15.39 9.99
C ALA A 295 -3.38 -15.45 8.49
N ARG A 296 -3.57 -14.27 7.86
CA ARG A 296 -3.98 -14.17 6.45
C ARG A 296 -3.05 -14.91 5.47
N PRO A 297 -1.72 -14.72 5.48
CA PRO A 297 -0.84 -15.44 4.57
C PRO A 297 -0.83 -16.95 4.80
N TRP A 298 -1.02 -17.41 6.04
CA TRP A 298 -1.10 -18.85 6.33
C TRP A 298 -2.32 -19.47 5.64
N LEU A 299 -3.50 -18.82 5.74
CA LEU A 299 -4.71 -19.26 5.04
C LEU A 299 -4.55 -19.20 3.51
N ALA A 300 -3.94 -18.14 2.98
CA ALA A 300 -3.68 -18.00 1.55
C ALA A 300 -2.77 -19.15 1.03
N TYR A 301 -1.73 -19.50 1.78
CA TYR A 301 -0.86 -20.61 1.43
C TYR A 301 -1.57 -21.97 1.53
N VAL A 302 -2.45 -22.16 2.52
CA VAL A 302 -3.28 -23.37 2.59
C VAL A 302 -4.06 -23.55 1.29
N LEU A 303 -4.70 -22.50 0.75
CA LEU A 303 -5.42 -22.59 -0.52
C LEU A 303 -4.50 -22.81 -1.72
N ARG A 304 -3.26 -22.28 -1.71
CA ARG A 304 -2.26 -22.58 -2.74
C ARG A 304 -1.92 -24.08 -2.76
N ARG A 305 -1.81 -24.70 -1.58
CA ARG A 305 -1.40 -26.10 -1.43
C ARG A 305 -2.55 -27.11 -1.52
N ASP A 306 -3.74 -26.72 -1.05
CA ASP A 306 -4.95 -27.53 -1.05
C ASP A 306 -6.16 -26.64 -1.44
N PRO A 307 -6.32 -26.33 -2.75
CA PRO A 307 -7.42 -25.48 -3.23
C PRO A 307 -8.81 -26.07 -2.95
N GLY A 308 -8.91 -27.37 -2.68
CA GLY A 308 -10.17 -28.03 -2.35
C GLY A 308 -10.63 -27.84 -0.90
N ARG A 309 -9.82 -27.18 -0.06
CA ARG A 309 -10.09 -26.99 1.37
C ARG A 309 -11.12 -25.90 1.64
N MET A 310 -12.38 -26.30 1.48
CA MET A 310 -13.54 -25.44 1.67
C MET A 310 -13.52 -24.59 2.98
N PRO A 311 -13.18 -25.10 4.18
CA PRO A 311 -13.16 -24.27 5.40
C PRO A 311 -12.21 -23.07 5.31
N THR A 312 -11.13 -23.17 4.55
CA THR A 312 -10.13 -22.10 4.43
C THR A 312 -10.68 -20.90 3.67
N TYR A 313 -11.56 -21.10 2.68
CA TYR A 313 -12.26 -19.98 2.03
C TYR A 313 -13.11 -19.20 3.03
N LEU A 314 -13.84 -19.89 3.91
CA LEU A 314 -14.66 -19.23 4.93
C LEU A 314 -13.80 -18.47 5.94
N ASN A 315 -12.71 -19.09 6.42
CA ASN A 315 -11.79 -18.47 7.36
C ASN A 315 -11.12 -17.23 6.75
N LEU A 316 -10.70 -17.30 5.48
CA LEU A 316 -10.10 -16.17 4.77
C LEU A 316 -11.13 -15.06 4.50
N ALA A 317 -12.38 -15.43 4.19
CA ALA A 317 -13.47 -14.48 4.00
C ALA A 317 -13.81 -13.73 5.30
N ASP A 318 -13.97 -14.45 6.41
CA ASP A 318 -14.24 -13.87 7.73
C ASP A 318 -13.08 -12.97 8.19
N LEU A 319 -11.84 -13.39 7.96
CA LEU A 319 -10.64 -12.59 8.24
C LEU A 319 -10.62 -11.30 7.43
N ASP A 320 -10.71 -11.39 6.10
CA ASP A 320 -10.71 -10.22 5.22
C ASP A 320 -11.91 -9.31 5.54
N TRP A 321 -13.05 -9.86 5.96
CA TRP A 321 -14.18 -9.04 6.40
C TRP A 321 -13.88 -8.26 7.69
N ARG A 322 -13.23 -8.86 8.69
CA ARG A 322 -12.81 -8.16 9.92
C ARG A 322 -11.80 -7.05 9.61
N LEU A 323 -10.86 -7.28 8.69
CA LEU A 323 -9.93 -6.24 8.25
C LEU A 323 -10.65 -5.07 7.56
N TYR A 324 -11.67 -5.35 6.76
CA TYR A 324 -12.52 -4.31 6.19
C TYR A 324 -13.32 -3.53 7.25
N GLU A 325 -13.85 -4.20 8.28
CA GLU A 325 -14.54 -3.52 9.39
C GLU A 325 -13.61 -2.58 10.18
N GLN A 326 -12.31 -2.92 10.31
CA GLN A 326 -11.31 -2.05 10.92
C GLN A 326 -10.95 -0.84 10.07
N GLN A 327 -10.91 -1.00 8.74
CA GLN A 327 -10.56 0.08 7.80
C GLN A 327 -11.49 0.07 6.56
N PRO A 328 -12.73 0.58 6.67
CA PRO A 328 -13.70 0.53 5.56
C PRO A 328 -13.27 1.27 4.29
N ALA A 329 -12.33 2.22 4.41
CA ALA A 329 -11.74 2.92 3.28
C ALA A 329 -10.83 2.01 2.41
N ASP A 330 -10.30 0.92 2.97
CA ASP A 330 -9.54 -0.08 2.23
C ASP A 330 -10.47 -1.19 1.68
N THR A 331 -10.96 -0.97 0.47
CA THR A 331 -11.90 -1.88 -0.20
C THR A 331 -11.26 -3.18 -0.68
N ARG A 332 -9.93 -3.35 -0.61
CA ARG A 332 -9.24 -4.60 -0.98
C ARG A 332 -9.76 -5.78 -0.17
N HIS A 333 -9.85 -5.58 1.14
CA HIS A 333 -10.34 -6.57 2.08
C HIS A 333 -11.79 -6.95 1.80
N ARG A 334 -12.65 -5.96 1.50
CA ARG A 334 -14.03 -6.23 1.09
C ARG A 334 -14.12 -7.08 -0.18
N GLY A 335 -13.37 -6.72 -1.24
CA GLY A 335 -13.38 -7.45 -2.51
C GLY A 335 -12.98 -8.93 -2.32
N ARG A 336 -11.90 -9.17 -1.58
CA ARG A 336 -11.42 -10.53 -1.27
C ARG A 336 -12.36 -11.31 -0.37
N ALA A 337 -12.95 -10.67 0.64
CA ALA A 337 -13.94 -11.32 1.50
C ALA A 337 -15.16 -11.79 0.70
N MET A 338 -15.74 -10.89 -0.11
CA MET A 338 -16.90 -11.21 -0.94
C MET A 338 -16.61 -12.36 -1.90
N GLU A 339 -15.45 -12.35 -2.55
CA GLU A 339 -15.07 -13.44 -3.47
C GLU A 339 -14.92 -14.78 -2.75
N ASN A 340 -14.24 -14.81 -1.61
CA ASN A 340 -14.08 -16.04 -0.82
C ASN A 340 -15.41 -16.56 -0.26
N TYR A 341 -16.36 -15.68 0.13
CA TYR A 341 -17.70 -16.09 0.50
C TYR A 341 -18.46 -16.74 -0.67
N ARG A 342 -18.34 -16.21 -1.89
CA ARG A 342 -18.95 -16.83 -3.09
C ARG A 342 -18.36 -18.20 -3.37
N LEU A 343 -17.02 -18.31 -3.38
CA LEU A 343 -16.32 -19.58 -3.57
C LEU A 343 -16.72 -20.62 -2.52
N TYR A 344 -16.76 -20.23 -1.24
CA TYR A 344 -17.24 -21.10 -0.17
C TYR A 344 -18.69 -21.55 -0.38
N CYS A 345 -19.58 -20.61 -0.73
CA CYS A 345 -20.97 -20.92 -1.01
C CYS A 345 -21.11 -21.91 -2.18
N GLY A 346 -20.46 -21.64 -3.32
CA GLY A 346 -20.50 -22.50 -4.50
C GLY A 346 -19.97 -23.90 -4.20
N LEU A 347 -18.84 -24.00 -3.48
CA LEU A 347 -18.29 -25.29 -3.05
C LEU A 347 -19.24 -26.07 -2.13
N ARG A 348 -20.00 -25.40 -1.25
CA ARG A 348 -21.01 -26.08 -0.42
C ARG A 348 -22.17 -26.61 -1.25
N LEU A 349 -22.69 -25.80 -2.16
CA LEU A 349 -23.79 -26.20 -3.04
C LEU A 349 -23.39 -27.41 -3.92
N GLN A 350 -22.19 -27.39 -4.50
CA GLN A 350 -21.63 -28.53 -5.25
C GLN A 350 -21.58 -29.83 -4.44
N ARG A 351 -21.37 -29.74 -3.12
CA ARG A 351 -21.35 -30.89 -2.20
C ARG A 351 -22.71 -31.18 -1.54
N GLN A 352 -23.79 -30.55 -2.01
CA GLN A 352 -25.14 -30.68 -1.47
C GLN A 352 -25.24 -30.32 0.02
N LEU A 353 -24.45 -29.34 0.44
CA LEU A 353 -24.40 -28.86 1.82
C LEU A 353 -25.14 -27.53 1.94
N GLY A 354 -25.92 -27.35 3.02
CA GLY A 354 -26.57 -26.07 3.32
C GLY A 354 -25.55 -24.95 3.55
N VAL A 355 -25.85 -23.75 3.05
CA VAL A 355 -25.00 -22.55 3.21
C VAL A 355 -25.38 -21.83 4.50
N PRO A 356 -24.42 -21.54 5.41
CA PRO A 356 -24.72 -20.82 6.66
C PRO A 356 -25.33 -19.44 6.41
N ALA A 357 -26.34 -19.06 7.19
CA ALA A 357 -27.06 -17.79 7.05
C ALA A 357 -26.13 -16.56 7.09
N ARG A 358 -25.04 -16.61 7.87
CA ARG A 358 -24.04 -15.54 7.90
C ARG A 358 -23.40 -15.30 6.53
N VAL A 359 -23.19 -16.35 5.73
CA VAL A 359 -22.58 -16.22 4.39
C VAL A 359 -23.56 -15.59 3.43
N THR A 360 -24.83 -16.02 3.43
CA THR A 360 -25.86 -15.42 2.57
C THR A 360 -26.12 -13.96 2.98
N GLN A 361 -26.14 -13.64 4.27
CA GLN A 361 -26.25 -12.28 4.77
C GLN A 361 -25.08 -11.39 4.30
N ARG A 362 -23.83 -11.87 4.41
CA ARG A 362 -22.65 -11.13 3.94
C ARG A 362 -22.67 -10.90 2.43
N LEU A 363 -23.16 -11.87 1.67
CA LEU A 363 -23.33 -11.76 0.22
C LEU A 363 -24.59 -10.96 -0.20
N GLY A 364 -25.47 -10.59 0.75
CA GLY A 364 -26.73 -9.90 0.45
C GLY A 364 -27.72 -10.76 -0.34
N LEU A 365 -27.73 -12.07 -0.11
CA LEU A 365 -28.57 -13.03 -0.82
C LEU A 365 -29.80 -13.41 0.01
N GLU A 366 -30.97 -13.40 -0.62
CA GLU A 366 -32.20 -13.94 -0.02
C GLU A 366 -32.11 -15.47 0.15
N ALA A 367 -31.56 -16.16 -0.87
CA ALA A 367 -31.31 -17.59 -0.85
C ALA A 367 -30.02 -17.94 -1.62
N PRO A 368 -29.29 -18.99 -1.21
CA PRO A 368 -28.12 -19.45 -1.95
C PRO A 368 -28.54 -20.19 -3.22
N SER A 369 -27.87 -19.92 -4.33
CA SER A 369 -28.02 -20.64 -5.60
C SER A 369 -26.68 -20.71 -6.32
N GLU A 370 -26.53 -21.63 -7.28
CA GLU A 370 -25.29 -21.74 -8.07
C GLU A 370 -24.96 -20.40 -8.77
N GLN A 371 -25.99 -19.73 -9.27
CA GLN A 371 -25.89 -18.42 -9.90
C GLN A 371 -25.44 -17.32 -8.92
N ALA A 372 -26.06 -17.25 -7.75
CA ALA A 372 -25.76 -16.23 -6.74
C ALA A 372 -24.38 -16.42 -6.08
N CYS A 373 -23.85 -17.64 -6.11
CA CYS A 373 -22.58 -18.01 -5.51
C CYS A 373 -21.44 -18.20 -6.54
N GLN A 374 -21.65 -17.76 -7.78
CA GLN A 374 -20.64 -17.76 -8.82
C GLN A 374 -19.47 -16.80 -8.45
N SER A 375 -18.23 -17.24 -8.67
CA SER A 375 -17.04 -16.39 -8.57
C SER A 375 -17.17 -15.17 -9.48
N ALA A 376 -16.87 -13.98 -8.94
CA ALA A 376 -17.08 -12.73 -9.65
C ALA A 376 -15.80 -12.20 -10.31
N TRP A 377 -14.62 -12.66 -9.90
CA TRP A 377 -13.36 -12.19 -10.49
C TRP A 377 -13.10 -12.57 -11.96
N PRO A 378 -13.67 -13.66 -12.53
CA PRO A 378 -13.64 -13.86 -13.98
C PRO A 378 -14.21 -12.67 -14.77
N LEU A 379 -15.21 -11.95 -14.21
CA LEU A 379 -15.72 -10.72 -14.82
C LEU A 379 -14.67 -9.61 -14.82
N VAL A 380 -13.93 -9.45 -13.72
CA VAL A 380 -12.85 -8.46 -13.63
C VAL A 380 -11.74 -8.79 -14.63
N THR A 381 -11.35 -10.07 -14.74
CA THR A 381 -10.36 -10.50 -15.74
C THR A 381 -10.79 -10.18 -17.17
N ALA A 382 -12.06 -10.44 -17.52
CA ALA A 382 -12.59 -10.10 -18.84
C ALA A 382 -12.61 -8.57 -19.09
N VAL A 383 -12.95 -7.78 -18.07
CA VAL A 383 -12.85 -6.30 -18.10
C VAL A 383 -11.40 -5.88 -18.36
N ASP A 384 -10.44 -6.43 -17.63
CA ASP A 384 -9.02 -6.10 -17.76
C ASP A 384 -8.47 -6.46 -19.14
N GLN A 385 -8.95 -7.54 -19.74
CA GLN A 385 -8.60 -7.96 -21.10
C GLN A 385 -9.31 -7.14 -22.19
N GLY A 386 -10.33 -6.35 -21.85
CA GLY A 386 -11.15 -5.64 -22.84
C GLY A 386 -12.11 -6.55 -23.61
N ASP A 387 -12.38 -7.76 -23.13
CA ASP A 387 -13.26 -8.72 -23.80
C ASP A 387 -14.73 -8.42 -23.49
N ALA A 388 -15.31 -7.51 -24.27
CA ALA A 388 -16.72 -7.13 -24.13
C ALA A 388 -17.70 -8.31 -24.39
N GLY A 389 -17.30 -9.31 -25.16
CA GLY A 389 -18.11 -10.51 -25.43
C GLY A 389 -18.22 -11.37 -24.17
N GLU A 390 -17.09 -11.64 -23.52
CA GLU A 390 -17.04 -12.41 -22.27
C GLU A 390 -17.68 -11.65 -21.11
N VAL A 391 -17.45 -10.33 -21.01
CA VAL A 391 -18.15 -9.47 -20.03
C VAL A 391 -19.67 -9.61 -20.18
N ARG A 392 -20.19 -9.51 -21.41
CA ARG A 392 -21.62 -9.64 -21.67
C ARG A 392 -22.13 -11.02 -21.27
N ARG A 393 -21.41 -12.09 -21.62
CA ARG A 393 -21.80 -13.47 -21.29
C ARG A 393 -21.86 -13.69 -19.78
N LEU A 394 -20.86 -13.21 -19.04
CA LEU A 394 -20.78 -13.33 -17.58
C LEU A 394 -21.87 -12.52 -16.87
N LEU A 395 -22.17 -11.31 -17.34
CA LEU A 395 -23.26 -10.50 -16.80
C LEU A 395 -24.64 -11.14 -17.09
N GLN A 396 -24.83 -11.72 -18.28
CA GLN A 396 -26.05 -12.47 -18.63
C GLN A 396 -26.22 -13.76 -17.83
N SER A 397 -25.15 -14.32 -17.25
CA SER A 397 -25.28 -15.42 -16.29
C SER A 397 -25.77 -14.98 -14.93
N GLY A 398 -26.05 -13.69 -14.71
CA GLY A 398 -26.60 -13.13 -13.47
C GLY A 398 -25.56 -12.57 -12.49
N LEU A 399 -24.28 -12.52 -12.89
CA LEU A 399 -23.29 -11.74 -12.14
C LEU A 399 -23.67 -10.25 -12.17
N ARG A 400 -23.54 -9.60 -11.02
CA ARG A 400 -23.74 -8.16 -10.88
C ARG A 400 -22.53 -7.39 -11.40
N GLY A 401 -22.73 -6.16 -11.86
CA GLY A 401 -21.66 -5.27 -12.31
C GLY A 401 -20.91 -4.56 -11.18
N ASP A 402 -21.40 -4.60 -9.93
CA ASP A 402 -20.80 -3.95 -8.75
C ASP A 402 -19.67 -4.75 -8.09
N VAL A 403 -18.96 -5.57 -8.87
CA VAL A 403 -17.83 -6.39 -8.41
C VAL A 403 -16.67 -5.51 -7.97
N ILE A 404 -16.03 -5.91 -6.87
CA ILE A 404 -14.78 -5.32 -6.38
C ILE A 404 -13.66 -6.35 -6.61
N ALA A 405 -12.63 -5.91 -7.34
CA ALA A 405 -11.46 -6.71 -7.65
C ALA A 405 -10.55 -6.93 -6.43
N ALA A 406 -9.56 -7.82 -6.57
CA ALA A 406 -8.61 -8.14 -5.50
C ALA A 406 -7.76 -6.93 -5.05
N ASP A 407 -7.57 -5.96 -5.94
CA ASP A 407 -6.88 -4.68 -5.69
C ASP A 407 -7.80 -3.61 -5.06
N GLY A 408 -9.06 -3.96 -4.75
CA GLY A 408 -10.05 -3.11 -4.12
C GLY A 408 -10.80 -2.20 -5.08
N ARG A 409 -10.46 -2.17 -6.37
CA ARG A 409 -11.15 -1.32 -7.34
C ARG A 409 -12.48 -1.94 -7.76
N PRO A 410 -13.56 -1.16 -7.86
CA PRO A 410 -14.76 -1.57 -8.58
C PRO A 410 -14.40 -1.95 -10.03
N ALA A 411 -15.05 -2.96 -10.59
CA ALA A 411 -14.90 -3.36 -11.99
C ALA A 411 -15.15 -2.19 -12.96
N LEU A 412 -16.04 -1.26 -12.59
CA LEU A 412 -16.28 -0.04 -13.36
C LEU A 412 -15.01 0.81 -13.52
N LEU A 413 -14.21 0.99 -12.46
CA LEU A 413 -12.95 1.74 -12.56
C LEU A 413 -11.95 1.06 -13.47
N HIS A 414 -11.93 -0.28 -13.55
CA HIS A 414 -11.09 -1.02 -14.50
C HIS A 414 -11.58 -0.82 -15.94
N ALA A 415 -12.90 -0.81 -16.14
CA ALA A 415 -13.50 -0.54 -17.45
C ALA A 415 -13.23 0.87 -17.96
N LEU A 416 -13.13 1.87 -17.07
CA LEU A 416 -12.74 3.23 -17.45
C LEU A 416 -11.31 3.32 -17.98
N ASP A 417 -10.44 2.34 -17.73
CA ASP A 417 -9.09 2.32 -18.32
C ASP A 417 -9.07 1.80 -19.76
N LYS A 418 -10.21 1.31 -20.26
CA LYS A 418 -10.31 0.79 -21.63
C LYS A 418 -10.52 1.93 -22.63
N PRO A 419 -10.03 1.79 -23.89
CA PRO A 419 -10.18 2.82 -24.91
C PRO A 419 -11.66 3.17 -25.18
N ASP A 420 -12.52 2.16 -25.15
CA ASP A 420 -13.96 2.28 -25.37
C ASP A 420 -14.74 1.99 -24.09
N LEU A 421 -15.79 2.80 -23.85
CA LEU A 421 -16.61 2.73 -22.64
C LEU A 421 -17.74 1.69 -22.72
N ASP A 422 -17.71 0.79 -23.71
CA ASP A 422 -18.74 -0.25 -23.89
C ASP A 422 -18.82 -1.21 -22.72
N ILE A 423 -17.67 -1.63 -22.19
CA ILE A 423 -17.61 -2.49 -21.00
C ILE A 423 -18.18 -1.73 -19.79
N ALA A 424 -17.87 -0.45 -19.65
CA ALA A 424 -18.40 0.38 -18.58
C ALA A 424 -19.94 0.49 -18.67
N ARG A 425 -20.50 0.66 -19.88
CA ARG A 425 -21.96 0.63 -20.12
C ARG A 425 -22.58 -0.70 -19.71
N LEU A 426 -21.97 -1.82 -20.10
CA LEU A 426 -22.45 -3.15 -19.73
C LEU A 426 -22.50 -3.33 -18.21
N LEU A 427 -21.45 -2.92 -17.50
CA LEU A 427 -21.37 -3.00 -16.04
C LEU A 427 -22.45 -2.14 -15.37
N LEU A 428 -22.64 -0.89 -15.80
CA LEU A 428 -23.71 -0.01 -15.29
C LEU A 428 -25.10 -0.61 -15.50
N ALA A 429 -25.36 -1.17 -16.68
CA ALA A 429 -26.63 -1.84 -16.99
C ALA A 429 -26.91 -3.05 -16.09
N HIS A 430 -25.88 -3.62 -15.45
CA HIS A 430 -25.99 -4.73 -14.50
C HIS A 430 -25.72 -4.31 -13.06
N GLY A 431 -25.93 -3.03 -12.73
CA GLY A 431 -25.95 -2.55 -11.36
C GLY A 431 -24.62 -2.05 -10.80
N ALA A 432 -23.58 -1.89 -11.64
CA ALA A 432 -22.41 -1.13 -11.23
C ALA A 432 -22.79 0.31 -10.87
N ARG A 433 -22.09 0.88 -9.88
CA ARG A 433 -22.36 2.23 -9.38
C ARG A 433 -21.33 3.21 -9.92
N PRO A 434 -21.75 4.33 -10.56
CA PRO A 434 -20.84 5.35 -11.06
C PRO A 434 -20.23 6.22 -9.94
N GLN A 435 -20.83 6.19 -8.74
CA GLN A 435 -20.32 6.84 -7.52
C GLN A 435 -19.51 5.89 -6.64
N GLY A 436 -18.77 6.45 -5.69
CA GLY A 436 -18.03 5.70 -4.68
C GLY A 436 -16.55 6.08 -4.67
N GLN A 437 -15.81 5.44 -3.78
CA GLN A 437 -14.42 5.78 -3.52
C GLN A 437 -13.47 4.61 -3.73
N TYR A 438 -12.25 4.93 -4.14
CA TYR A 438 -11.11 4.03 -4.16
C TYR A 438 -9.87 4.78 -3.65
N ASN A 439 -9.15 4.20 -2.69
CA ASN A 439 -8.02 4.84 -1.99
C ASN A 439 -8.35 6.26 -1.50
N GLY A 440 -9.56 6.43 -0.96
CA GLY A 440 -10.04 7.70 -0.43
C GLY A 440 -10.30 8.80 -1.45
N ARG A 441 -10.30 8.49 -2.76
CA ARG A 441 -10.69 9.41 -3.85
C ARG A 441 -11.97 8.94 -4.52
N THR A 442 -12.80 9.87 -4.97
CA THR A 442 -14.05 9.56 -5.68
C THR A 442 -13.79 9.02 -7.09
N GLN A 443 -14.72 8.21 -7.63
CA GLN A 443 -14.62 7.70 -9.00
C GLN A 443 -14.53 8.85 -10.03
N VAL A 444 -15.28 9.94 -9.83
CA VAL A 444 -15.24 11.13 -10.69
C VAL A 444 -13.87 11.83 -10.68
N PHE A 445 -13.23 11.95 -9.51
CA PHE A 445 -11.89 12.51 -9.41
C PHE A 445 -10.85 11.63 -10.11
N LEU A 446 -10.94 10.30 -9.93
CA LEU A 446 -10.04 9.36 -10.59
C LEU A 446 -10.21 9.36 -12.12
N ALA A 447 -11.46 9.42 -12.61
CA ALA A 447 -11.75 9.54 -14.03
C ALA A 447 -11.19 10.85 -14.62
N MET A 448 -11.42 11.98 -13.94
CA MET A 448 -10.87 13.28 -14.33
C MET A 448 -9.34 13.24 -14.43
N ARG A 449 -8.66 12.70 -13.42
CA ARG A 449 -7.19 12.60 -13.41
C ARG A 449 -6.63 11.75 -14.57
N ARG A 450 -7.37 10.72 -14.99
CA ARG A 450 -6.99 9.89 -16.15
C ARG A 450 -7.23 10.63 -17.46
N ASP A 451 -8.38 11.27 -17.61
CA ASP A 451 -8.67 12.08 -18.78
C ASP A 451 -7.64 13.21 -18.96
N LEU A 452 -7.29 13.91 -17.87
CA LEU A 452 -6.26 14.96 -17.88
C LEU A 452 -4.86 14.47 -18.22
N LYS A 453 -4.60 13.18 -18.01
CA LYS A 453 -3.33 12.57 -18.41
C LYS A 453 -3.29 12.34 -19.93
N ASP A 454 -4.42 11.93 -20.50
CA ASP A 454 -4.54 11.65 -21.93
C ASP A 454 -4.70 12.95 -22.73
N ASN A 455 -5.42 13.94 -22.19
CA ASN A 455 -5.68 15.23 -22.81
C ASN A 455 -5.90 16.32 -21.73
N PRO A 456 -5.14 17.44 -21.75
CA PRO A 456 -5.30 18.51 -20.77
C PRO A 456 -6.66 19.24 -20.82
N ASP A 457 -7.43 19.11 -21.90
CA ASP A 457 -8.73 19.76 -22.12
C ASP A 457 -9.89 18.92 -21.55
N LEU A 458 -10.51 19.41 -20.46
CA LEU A 458 -11.64 18.73 -19.81
C LEU A 458 -12.91 18.66 -20.68
N SER A 459 -13.05 19.50 -21.71
CA SER A 459 -14.18 19.37 -22.64
C SER A 459 -14.14 18.05 -23.41
N GLN A 460 -12.96 17.42 -23.50
CA GLN A 460 -12.73 16.12 -24.12
C GLN A 460 -12.63 14.97 -23.10
N ALA A 461 -12.96 15.20 -21.82
CA ALA A 461 -12.88 14.22 -20.75
C ALA A 461 -13.95 13.12 -20.88
N LYS A 462 -13.66 12.11 -21.71
CA LYS A 462 -14.58 11.02 -22.04
C LYS A 462 -15.06 10.25 -20.81
N ARG A 463 -14.15 9.93 -19.88
CA ARG A 463 -14.46 9.10 -18.69
C ARG A 463 -15.25 9.89 -17.67
N LEU A 464 -14.87 11.14 -17.42
CA LEU A 464 -15.59 12.03 -16.53
C LEU A 464 -17.01 12.27 -17.03
N ASN A 465 -17.16 12.68 -18.29
CA ASN A 465 -18.48 12.92 -18.90
C ASN A 465 -19.37 11.67 -18.85
N PHE A 466 -18.78 10.49 -19.08
CA PHE A 466 -19.51 9.23 -18.98
C PHE A 466 -20.05 8.98 -17.56
N LEU A 467 -19.24 9.18 -16.52
CA LEU A 467 -19.70 9.01 -15.14
C LEU A 467 -20.78 10.04 -14.76
N LEU A 468 -20.64 11.29 -15.20
CA LEU A 468 -21.65 12.34 -14.97
C LEU A 468 -22.97 12.00 -15.66
N GLN A 469 -22.93 11.52 -16.91
CA GLN A 469 -24.11 11.04 -17.64
C GLN A 469 -24.75 9.82 -16.97
N ALA A 470 -23.96 8.98 -16.31
CA ALA A 470 -24.44 7.86 -15.50
C ALA A 470 -25.04 8.28 -14.15
N GLY A 471 -25.00 9.57 -13.80
CA GLY A 471 -25.57 10.11 -12.57
C GLY A 471 -24.59 10.23 -11.40
N ALA A 472 -23.29 10.14 -11.63
CA ALA A 472 -22.31 10.51 -10.62
C ALA A 472 -22.38 12.01 -10.32
N ALA A 473 -22.32 12.38 -9.05
CA ALA A 473 -22.26 13.77 -8.63
C ALA A 473 -20.82 14.30 -8.74
N ILE A 474 -20.62 15.43 -9.42
CA ILE A 474 -19.29 16.05 -9.56
C ILE A 474 -18.74 16.54 -8.22
N ASP A 475 -19.63 16.79 -7.26
CA ASP A 475 -19.36 17.24 -5.90
C ASP A 475 -19.41 16.11 -4.86
N GLU A 476 -19.31 14.85 -5.30
CA GLU A 476 -19.10 13.73 -4.38
C GLU A 476 -17.86 14.02 -3.51
N GLN A 477 -18.02 13.83 -2.20
CA GLN A 477 -16.93 14.05 -1.25
C GLN A 477 -16.04 12.81 -1.15
N ASP A 478 -14.74 13.05 -1.13
CA ASP A 478 -13.73 12.04 -0.93
C ASP A 478 -13.59 11.66 0.57
N ALA A 479 -12.64 10.79 0.93
CA ALA A 479 -12.49 10.35 2.32
C ALA A 479 -12.04 11.47 3.29
N GLN A 480 -11.53 12.60 2.77
CA GLN A 480 -11.23 13.80 3.56
C GLN A 480 -12.38 14.82 3.56
N GLY A 481 -13.52 14.47 2.94
CA GLY A 481 -14.63 15.39 2.74
C GLY A 481 -14.41 16.37 1.58
N GLY A 482 -13.35 16.19 0.78
CA GLY A 482 -12.98 17.10 -0.31
C GLY A 482 -13.77 16.84 -1.59
N THR A 483 -14.08 17.87 -2.37
CA THR A 483 -14.68 17.76 -3.72
C THR A 483 -13.65 18.02 -4.82
N VAL A 484 -14.00 17.70 -6.08
CA VAL A 484 -13.17 18.01 -7.25
C VAL A 484 -12.93 19.53 -7.37
N LEU A 485 -13.99 20.33 -7.18
CA LEU A 485 -13.91 21.79 -7.23
C LEU A 485 -12.96 22.35 -6.16
N GLN A 486 -12.99 21.81 -4.94
CA GLN A 486 -12.09 22.22 -3.85
C GLN A 486 -10.62 21.86 -4.12
N ALA A 487 -10.37 20.73 -4.77
CA ALA A 487 -9.02 20.36 -5.20
C ALA A 487 -8.48 21.36 -6.23
N MET A 488 -9.28 21.67 -7.26
CA MET A 488 -8.90 22.61 -8.32
C MET A 488 -8.83 24.06 -7.86
N ALA A 489 -9.60 24.46 -6.84
CA ALA A 489 -9.54 25.82 -6.28
C ALA A 489 -8.12 26.20 -5.78
N LYS A 490 -7.30 25.21 -5.42
CA LYS A 490 -5.91 25.39 -4.99
C LYS A 490 -4.94 25.58 -6.16
N GLU A 491 -5.32 25.21 -7.38
CA GLU A 491 -4.47 25.22 -8.57
C GLU A 491 -4.61 26.54 -9.33
N ARG A 492 -3.56 27.36 -9.35
CA ARG A 492 -3.62 28.74 -9.87
C ARG A 492 -3.54 28.86 -11.39
N ASP A 493 -2.97 27.86 -12.04
CA ASP A 493 -2.52 27.99 -13.43
C ASP A 493 -3.56 27.52 -14.45
N ASP A 494 -4.76 27.14 -14.00
CA ASP A 494 -5.76 26.50 -14.86
C ASP A 494 -7.20 26.92 -14.57
N ILE A 495 -7.49 28.18 -14.91
CA ILE A 495 -8.84 28.74 -14.78
C ILE A 495 -9.83 28.12 -15.78
N GLU A 496 -9.34 27.61 -16.93
CA GLU A 496 -10.20 26.99 -17.94
C GLU A 496 -10.83 25.70 -17.41
N ARG A 497 -10.01 24.82 -16.80
CA ARG A 497 -10.52 23.61 -16.14
C ARG A 497 -11.46 23.94 -14.99
N PHE A 498 -11.13 24.97 -14.21
CA PHE A 498 -11.98 25.41 -13.11
C PHE A 498 -13.35 25.89 -13.60
N ASN A 499 -13.38 26.70 -14.67
CA ASN A 499 -14.61 27.18 -15.29
C ASN A 499 -15.43 26.06 -15.92
N TRP A 500 -14.78 25.07 -16.52
CA TRP A 500 -15.46 23.89 -17.02
C TRP A 500 -16.19 23.15 -15.89
N LEU A 501 -15.53 22.94 -14.75
CA LEU A 501 -16.18 22.31 -13.59
C LEU A 501 -17.41 23.08 -13.13
N LEU A 502 -17.35 24.42 -13.09
CA LEU A 502 -18.47 25.28 -12.69
C LEU A 502 -19.70 25.19 -13.62
N GLN A 503 -19.55 24.69 -14.84
CA GLN A 503 -20.69 24.48 -15.76
C GLN A 503 -21.59 23.32 -15.33
N HIS A 504 -21.14 22.47 -14.40
CA HIS A 504 -21.91 21.35 -13.90
C HIS A 504 -22.63 21.69 -12.59
N PRO A 505 -23.88 21.19 -12.38
CA PRO A 505 -24.60 21.38 -11.12
C PRO A 505 -23.82 20.82 -9.93
N GLN A 506 -23.54 21.67 -8.95
CA GLN A 506 -22.80 21.31 -7.74
C GLN A 506 -23.07 22.30 -6.60
N ASP A 507 -22.88 21.85 -5.37
CA ASP A 507 -22.90 22.72 -4.19
C ASP A 507 -21.54 23.45 -4.04
N LEU A 508 -21.53 24.76 -4.32
CA LEU A 508 -20.33 25.61 -4.18
C LEU A 508 -19.91 25.81 -2.72
N ASP A 509 -20.84 25.61 -1.79
CA ASP A 509 -20.68 25.85 -0.36
C ASP A 509 -20.41 24.56 0.43
N LYS A 510 -20.20 23.44 -0.29
CA LYS A 510 -19.86 22.16 0.32
C LYS A 510 -18.60 22.30 1.17
N ARG A 511 -18.66 21.76 2.39
CA ARG A 511 -17.65 21.96 3.43
C ARG A 511 -16.80 20.70 3.60
N SER A 512 -15.48 20.88 3.58
CA SER A 512 -14.49 19.81 3.81
C SER A 512 -13.69 20.01 5.09
N GLY A 513 -13.27 18.91 5.71
CA GLY A 513 -12.39 18.92 6.88
C GLY A 513 -13.02 19.51 8.15
N PRO A 514 -12.27 19.50 9.27
CA PRO A 514 -12.76 19.98 10.57
C PRO A 514 -13.03 21.50 10.59
N ASP A 515 -12.34 22.26 9.75
CA ASP A 515 -12.50 23.72 9.63
C ASP A 515 -13.68 24.11 8.73
N GLY A 516 -14.25 23.13 8.02
CA GLY A 516 -15.35 23.29 7.09
C GLY A 516 -14.99 24.23 5.95
N GLU A 517 -13.83 24.01 5.33
CA GLU A 517 -13.30 24.77 4.18
C GLU A 517 -14.21 24.57 2.95
N THR A 518 -14.50 25.65 2.22
CA THR A 518 -15.23 25.62 0.93
C THR A 518 -14.27 25.85 -0.24
N ALA A 519 -14.71 25.67 -1.49
CA ALA A 519 -13.89 26.00 -2.65
C ALA A 519 -13.45 27.48 -2.65
N LEU A 520 -14.34 28.40 -2.26
CA LEU A 520 -14.03 29.83 -2.19
C LEU A 520 -13.00 30.13 -1.10
N PHE A 521 -13.14 29.51 0.08
CA PHE A 521 -12.13 29.61 1.13
C PHE A 521 -10.76 29.15 0.64
N LEU A 522 -10.69 27.99 -0.03
CA LEU A 522 -9.42 27.42 -0.52
C LEU A 522 -8.80 28.27 -1.63
N ALA A 523 -9.61 28.80 -2.55
CA ALA A 523 -9.16 29.72 -3.58
C ALA A 523 -8.57 31.00 -2.97
N LEU A 524 -9.25 31.60 -1.99
CA LEU A 524 -8.77 32.81 -1.32
C LEU A 524 -7.51 32.52 -0.48
N LYS A 525 -7.51 31.49 0.36
CA LYS A 525 -6.34 31.06 1.17
C LYS A 525 -5.15 30.70 0.29
N GLY A 526 -5.40 30.08 -0.87
CA GLY A 526 -4.41 29.76 -1.88
C GLY A 526 -4.02 30.93 -2.77
N GLY A 527 -4.64 32.11 -2.68
CA GLY A 527 -4.35 33.24 -3.56
C GLY A 527 -4.77 33.03 -5.03
N ASN A 528 -5.60 32.03 -5.31
CA ASN A 528 -6.18 31.78 -6.63
C ASN A 528 -7.38 32.70 -6.85
N TYR A 529 -7.10 34.00 -7.03
CA TYR A 529 -8.15 35.01 -7.17
C TYR A 529 -8.93 34.92 -8.48
N ALA A 530 -8.38 34.25 -9.50
CA ALA A 530 -9.14 33.93 -10.70
C ALA A 530 -10.31 32.99 -10.37
N ALA A 531 -10.02 31.84 -9.72
CA ALA A 531 -11.06 30.91 -9.28
C ALA A 531 -12.03 31.55 -8.27
N ALA A 532 -11.53 32.38 -7.34
CA ALA A 532 -12.37 33.08 -6.38
C ALA A 532 -13.37 34.03 -7.06
N ARG A 533 -12.95 34.79 -8.08
CA ARG A 533 -13.86 35.66 -8.85
C ARG A 533 -14.96 34.86 -9.54
N GLU A 534 -14.61 33.71 -10.13
CA GLU A 534 -15.59 32.86 -10.80
C GLU A 534 -16.57 32.22 -9.80
N LEU A 535 -16.10 31.80 -8.62
CA LEU A 535 -16.98 31.32 -7.54
C LEU A 535 -17.93 32.41 -7.02
N ILE A 536 -17.45 33.63 -6.82
CA ILE A 536 -18.27 34.78 -6.40
C ILE A 536 -19.32 35.08 -7.47
N LYS A 537 -18.93 35.07 -8.75
CA LYS A 537 -19.84 35.27 -9.88
C LYS A 537 -20.88 34.16 -10.00
N ALA A 538 -20.50 32.92 -9.68
CA ALA A 538 -21.38 31.75 -9.64
C ALA A 538 -22.29 31.72 -8.39
N GLY A 539 -22.15 32.66 -7.46
CA GLY A 539 -23.03 32.81 -6.30
C GLY A 539 -22.61 32.04 -5.06
N ALA A 540 -21.33 31.70 -4.89
CA ALA A 540 -20.81 31.10 -3.66
C ALA A 540 -21.11 32.00 -2.43
N ASN A 541 -21.47 31.39 -1.30
CA ASN A 541 -21.87 32.12 -0.12
C ASN A 541 -20.66 32.80 0.56
N LEU A 542 -20.69 34.13 0.58
CA LEU A 542 -19.61 34.95 1.14
C LEU A 542 -19.62 35.02 2.67
N ASN A 543 -20.73 34.58 3.28
CA ASN A 543 -21.04 34.77 4.70
C ASN A 543 -20.96 33.46 5.51
N LEU A 544 -20.04 32.57 5.12
CA LEU A 544 -19.68 31.38 5.90
C LEU A 544 -18.50 31.66 6.84
N SER A 545 -18.54 31.05 8.02
CA SER A 545 -17.42 31.11 8.97
C SER A 545 -16.65 29.79 9.04
N TYR A 546 -15.33 29.88 9.13
CA TYR A 546 -14.41 28.76 9.04
C TYR A 546 -13.76 28.49 10.38
N GLY A 547 -13.71 27.22 10.78
CA GLY A 547 -13.06 26.81 12.01
C GLY A 547 -11.55 27.05 11.95
N ARG A 548 -10.97 27.28 13.12
CA ARG A 548 -9.52 27.21 13.34
C ARG A 548 -9.30 26.61 14.75
N ASN A 549 -8.16 26.92 15.36
CA ASN A 549 -7.83 26.54 16.73
C ASN A 549 -8.80 27.14 17.77
N ALA A 550 -8.65 26.72 19.02
CA ALA A 550 -9.33 27.35 20.14
C ALA A 550 -8.44 28.41 20.80
N CYS A 551 -9.07 29.48 21.30
CA CYS A 551 -8.45 30.47 22.16
C CYS A 551 -9.15 30.47 23.52
N ALA A 552 -8.41 30.17 24.59
CA ALA A 552 -8.97 30.02 25.94
C ALA A 552 -10.20 29.07 25.97
N GLY A 553 -10.13 27.96 25.23
CA GLY A 553 -11.22 26.99 25.12
C GLY A 553 -12.40 27.41 24.22
N GLN A 554 -12.37 28.58 23.60
CA GLN A 554 -13.40 29.03 22.66
C GLN A 554 -12.95 28.83 21.20
N PRO A 555 -13.80 28.29 20.31
CA PRO A 555 -13.45 28.09 18.92
C PRO A 555 -13.27 29.43 18.20
N ILE A 556 -12.14 29.59 17.49
CA ILE A 556 -11.92 30.71 16.57
C ILE A 556 -12.73 30.47 15.29
N ARG A 557 -13.32 31.54 14.76
CA ARG A 557 -14.10 31.52 13.52
C ARG A 557 -13.61 32.63 12.59
N GLU A 558 -13.14 32.28 11.40
CA GLU A 558 -12.67 33.26 10.42
C GLU A 558 -13.73 33.52 9.34
N SER A 559 -13.77 34.74 8.81
CA SER A 559 -14.54 35.09 7.62
C SER A 559 -13.63 35.21 6.40
N LEU A 560 -14.23 35.26 5.19
CA LEU A 560 -13.47 35.43 3.95
C LEU A 560 -12.70 36.76 3.91
N LEU A 561 -13.27 37.83 4.48
CA LEU A 561 -12.60 39.14 4.58
C LEU A 561 -11.34 39.07 5.45
N MET A 562 -11.35 38.30 6.54
CA MET A 562 -10.16 38.10 7.39
C MET A 562 -9.06 37.36 6.63
N ILE A 563 -9.41 36.35 5.84
CA ILE A 563 -8.43 35.57 5.06
C ILE A 563 -7.74 36.45 4.01
N VAL A 564 -8.50 37.31 3.32
CA VAL A 564 -7.93 38.21 2.30
C VAL A 564 -7.09 39.32 2.96
N ALA A 565 -7.51 39.84 4.12
CA ALA A 565 -6.76 40.87 4.85
C ALA A 565 -5.40 40.36 5.39
N GLU A 566 -5.27 39.05 5.62
CA GLU A 566 -4.00 38.41 6.01
C GLU A 566 -3.00 38.28 4.84
N GLN A 567 -3.43 38.47 3.59
CA GLN A 567 -2.59 38.29 2.39
C GLN A 567 -2.06 39.59 1.80
N GLY A 568 -1.00 39.49 0.97
CA GLY A 568 -0.45 40.62 0.23
C GLY A 568 0.11 41.75 1.11
N SER A 569 0.50 41.44 2.35
CA SER A 569 1.05 42.41 3.29
C SER A 569 2.47 42.82 2.88
N PRO A 570 2.86 44.10 3.06
CA PRO A 570 4.23 44.56 2.83
C PRO A 570 5.30 43.78 3.63
N GLU A 571 4.92 43.13 4.73
CA GLU A 571 5.82 42.39 5.62
C GLU A 571 5.83 40.88 5.39
N VAL A 572 4.80 40.33 4.72
CA VAL A 572 4.69 38.90 4.42
C VAL A 572 4.55 38.75 2.91
N ILE A 573 5.69 38.53 2.25
CA ILE A 573 5.73 38.32 0.80
C ILE A 573 5.06 36.98 0.48
N ASN A 574 3.80 37.04 0.04
CA ASN A 574 3.21 35.94 -0.72
C ASN A 574 3.66 36.15 -2.18
N PRO A 575 4.50 35.27 -2.76
CA PRO A 575 5.06 35.48 -4.10
C PRO A 575 3.99 35.54 -5.21
N TRP A 576 2.73 35.23 -4.88
CA TRP A 576 1.67 34.98 -5.82
C TRP A 576 0.50 35.96 -5.73
N VAL A 577 0.47 36.79 -4.67
CA VAL A 577 -0.60 37.77 -4.45
C VAL A 577 0.03 39.09 -4.07
N SER A 578 -0.11 40.09 -4.95
CA SER A 578 0.30 41.46 -4.67
C SER A 578 -0.65 42.15 -3.68
N GLN A 579 -0.17 43.23 -3.06
CA GLN A 579 -1.00 44.08 -2.20
C GLN A 579 -2.23 44.59 -2.96
N GLN A 580 -2.09 45.01 -4.22
CA GLN A 580 -3.20 45.48 -5.04
C GLN A 580 -4.21 44.37 -5.33
N GLN A 581 -3.76 43.16 -5.69
CA GLN A 581 -4.66 42.04 -5.97
C GLN A 581 -5.51 41.67 -4.76
N SER A 582 -4.92 41.67 -3.56
CA SER A 582 -5.66 41.39 -2.32
C SER A 582 -6.62 42.52 -1.95
N LEU A 583 -6.24 43.78 -2.20
CA LEU A 583 -7.13 44.92 -2.04
C LEU A 583 -8.35 44.81 -2.97
N ASP A 584 -8.11 44.50 -4.26
CA ASP A 584 -9.18 44.35 -5.25
C ASP A 584 -10.15 43.21 -4.89
N MET A 585 -9.62 42.10 -4.38
CA MET A 585 -10.43 40.97 -3.92
C MET A 585 -11.24 41.33 -2.67
N PHE A 586 -10.65 42.05 -1.71
CA PHE A 586 -11.34 42.50 -0.50
C PHE A 586 -12.47 43.47 -0.83
N THR A 587 -12.22 44.44 -1.70
CA THR A 587 -13.23 45.36 -2.22
C THR A 587 -14.36 44.61 -2.92
N LEU A 588 -14.02 43.65 -3.79
CA LEU A 588 -15.02 42.82 -4.48
C LEU A 588 -15.91 42.04 -3.48
N LEU A 589 -15.33 41.46 -2.44
CA LEU A 589 -16.10 40.72 -1.43
C LEU A 589 -17.11 41.64 -0.72
N LEU A 590 -16.71 42.86 -0.34
CA LEU A 590 -17.61 43.85 0.26
C LEU A 590 -18.70 44.29 -0.71
N GLU A 591 -18.35 44.61 -1.96
CA GLU A 591 -19.29 44.97 -3.03
C GLU A 591 -20.34 43.88 -3.29
N LYS A 592 -19.97 42.61 -3.08
CA LYS A 592 -20.85 41.45 -3.25
C LYS A 592 -21.54 41.01 -1.95
N GLY A 593 -21.42 41.78 -0.87
CA GLY A 593 -22.19 41.60 0.35
C GLY A 593 -21.56 40.68 1.41
N ALA A 594 -20.23 40.55 1.42
CA ALA A 594 -19.53 39.93 2.53
C ALA A 594 -19.68 40.77 3.82
N ASP A 595 -20.10 40.14 4.91
CA ASP A 595 -20.33 40.80 6.20
C ASP A 595 -19.01 41.01 6.97
N PRO A 596 -18.58 42.27 7.21
CA PRO A 596 -17.36 42.55 7.97
C PRO A 596 -17.47 42.22 9.46
N ASN A 597 -18.67 41.93 9.97
CA ASN A 597 -18.89 41.51 11.36
C ASN A 597 -18.77 39.99 11.54
N LEU A 598 -18.72 39.22 10.46
CA LEU A 598 -18.67 37.77 10.51
C LEU A 598 -17.35 37.26 11.08
N GLY A 599 -17.44 36.25 11.95
CA GLY A 599 -16.30 35.62 12.59
C GLY A 599 -16.10 36.06 14.03
N ARG A 600 -15.08 35.48 14.67
CA ARG A 600 -14.72 35.73 16.06
C ARG A 600 -13.31 35.26 16.34
N TYR A 601 -12.55 36.06 17.08
CA TYR A 601 -11.24 35.67 17.58
C TYR A 601 -11.16 35.92 19.08
N CYS A 602 -11.12 34.85 19.88
CA CYS A 602 -11.17 34.94 21.34
C CYS A 602 -12.38 35.81 21.80
N LYS A 603 -12.11 36.88 22.57
CA LYS A 603 -13.09 37.87 23.03
C LYS A 603 -13.50 38.90 21.97
N ASN A 604 -12.78 39.02 20.86
CA ASN A 604 -13.03 40.02 19.83
C ASN A 604 -14.11 39.52 18.86
N ASN A 605 -15.10 40.38 18.58
CA ASN A 605 -16.06 40.14 17.50
C ASN A 605 -15.36 40.25 16.12
N GLY A 606 -16.04 39.82 15.05
CA GLY A 606 -15.44 39.75 13.73
C GLY A 606 -14.90 41.09 13.23
N TYR A 607 -15.67 42.18 13.41
CA TYR A 607 -15.28 43.51 12.97
C TYR A 607 -14.01 44.02 13.69
N THR A 608 -13.97 43.93 15.02
CA THR A 608 -12.81 44.35 15.81
C THR A 608 -11.57 43.54 15.42
N TRP A 609 -11.71 42.24 15.23
CA TRP A 609 -10.59 41.40 14.81
C TRP A 609 -10.12 41.72 13.39
N LEU A 610 -11.04 42.00 12.47
CA LEU A 610 -10.72 42.40 11.11
C LEU A 610 -9.91 43.72 11.06
N LEU A 611 -10.27 44.72 11.89
CA LEU A 611 -9.47 45.94 12.06
C LEU A 611 -8.07 45.64 12.61
N GLU A 612 -7.98 44.71 13.56
CA GLU A 612 -6.71 44.32 14.16
C GLU A 612 -5.80 43.60 13.16
N ILE A 613 -6.34 42.73 12.29
CA ILE A 613 -5.60 42.13 11.17
C ILE A 613 -5.03 43.23 10.27
N MET A 614 -5.87 44.18 9.83
CA MET A 614 -5.42 45.26 8.95
C MET A 614 -4.31 46.10 9.56
N ALA A 615 -4.43 46.45 10.85
CA ALA A 615 -3.39 47.19 11.57
C ALA A 615 -2.09 46.39 11.64
N ARG A 616 -2.16 45.10 12.02
CA ARG A 616 -0.99 44.20 12.12
C ARG A 616 -0.31 43.97 10.77
N ARG A 617 -1.08 43.92 9.68
CA ARG A 617 -0.60 43.69 8.31
C ARG A 617 -0.31 44.96 7.52
N LYS A 618 -0.42 46.13 8.16
CA LYS A 618 -0.22 47.48 7.56
C LYS A 618 -1.08 47.70 6.31
N ARG A 619 -2.37 47.33 6.40
CA ARG A 619 -3.37 47.41 5.32
C ARG A 619 -4.25 48.65 5.45
N ASP A 620 -3.62 49.83 5.47
CA ASP A 620 -4.33 51.12 5.52
C ASP A 620 -5.21 51.33 4.26
N ASP A 621 -4.84 50.69 3.16
CA ASP A 621 -5.60 50.62 1.92
C ASP A 621 -6.96 49.94 2.12
N MET A 622 -6.99 48.75 2.74
CA MET A 622 -8.23 48.03 3.04
C MET A 622 -9.06 48.73 4.12
N LEU A 623 -8.41 49.39 5.09
CA LEU A 623 -9.11 50.14 6.13
C LEU A 623 -9.93 51.29 5.53
N LYS A 624 -9.37 52.02 4.56
CA LYS A 624 -10.09 53.07 3.83
C LYS A 624 -11.30 52.52 3.07
N VAL A 625 -11.16 51.37 2.42
CA VAL A 625 -12.27 50.70 1.73
C VAL A 625 -13.36 50.30 2.73
N LEU A 626 -13.00 49.67 3.86
CA LEU A 626 -13.96 49.26 4.88
C LEU A 626 -14.72 50.45 5.48
N GLN A 627 -14.04 51.57 5.75
CA GLN A 627 -14.66 52.79 6.28
C GLN A 627 -15.62 53.44 5.28
N GLY A 628 -15.40 53.27 3.97
CA GLY A 628 -16.30 53.72 2.92
C GLY A 628 -17.54 52.84 2.72
N PHE A 629 -17.52 51.60 3.23
CA PHE A 629 -18.63 50.65 3.16
C PHE A 629 -19.48 50.74 4.44
N ALA A 630 -20.63 51.41 4.38
CA ALA A 630 -21.61 51.35 5.46
C ALA A 630 -22.24 49.93 5.49
N PRO A 631 -22.29 49.23 6.64
CA PRO A 631 -22.91 47.92 6.71
C PRO A 631 -24.40 48.04 6.31
N PRO A 632 -24.96 47.07 5.57
CA PRO A 632 -26.40 47.05 5.33
C PRO A 632 -27.13 47.01 6.68
N PRO A 633 -28.27 47.72 6.81
CA PRO A 633 -29.03 47.70 8.06
C PRO A 633 -29.40 46.25 8.42
N PRO A 634 -29.39 45.88 9.71
CA PRO A 634 -29.70 44.52 10.13
C PRO A 634 -31.07 44.12 9.56
N ALA A 635 -31.13 42.95 8.93
CA ALA A 635 -32.37 42.40 8.39
C ALA A 635 -33.44 42.43 9.49
N THR A 636 -34.41 43.31 9.32
CA THR A 636 -35.59 43.33 10.17
C THR A 636 -36.27 41.99 9.99
N ALA A 637 -36.43 41.26 11.08
CA ALA A 637 -37.27 40.08 11.12
C ALA A 637 -38.68 40.52 10.69
N PHE A 638 -39.02 40.30 9.42
CA PHE A 638 -40.42 40.25 9.02
C PHE A 638 -41.01 39.03 9.73
N ARG A 639 -41.59 39.27 10.91
CA ARG A 639 -42.75 38.50 11.33
C ARG A 639 -43.87 38.92 10.40
N LEU A 640 -44.24 38.03 9.48
CA LEU A 640 -45.62 37.60 9.22
C LEU A 640 -45.56 36.24 8.53
#